data_AF-A0A7X4CRN8-F1
#
_entry.id   AF-A0A7X4CRN8-F1
#
_cell.length_a   1.000
_cell.length_b   1.000
_cell.length_c   1.000
_cell.angle_alpha   90.00
_cell.angle_beta   90.00
_cell.angle_gamma   90.00
#
_symmetry.space_group_name_H-M   'P 1'
#
loop_
_entity.id
_entity.type
_entity.pdbx_description
1 polymer ?
#
loop_
_entity_poly.entity_id
_entity_poly.type
_entity_poly.pdbx_seq_one_letter_code
_entity_poly.pdbx_strand_id
1 'polypeptide(L)'
;MTTPFQLGNVCEDPERCDAIQEKGGDARETICPQCPVYNTCQQRGFLSQPASLNRAKTQIMALPEIFFDPQYTEMAEDILKQMDDTERLCIIDRTQAYELFPTCNISKRILKEWSINWHGTALGNFAKALLHAVEIQDIPHADAVKRIRSVVTAFEWQEKELIHQMCRVNVPGRVVKKGFIDETTGEQLARFSIEFDGGASAYIPINNSTSEKLTEIGLPIHRLSSFALNEDIKIVMSMAEAIQLGIFPVGTVKNIEKLPTISPDPNWTYWHQLMYFFSHYTRDADAPIRWIGKKLSFWMPPVLHPYVKRLMLMSVNLSEEHLRRAFPDEKIEVRRSDPISWVKGNKVFQIRTGVYPQKTILEYNDNLDFIGISKIGQRFFNGIHAEIEKEPNIKHAIITYRSVAAQLTHLDRKENVSFVTSFDNMNGLNTAIEEANVVWIIGTPTLPQKTIWKRSQILFGNDKEPLSYEEDTETEQYKDTRVQSVYEQSIIPKLARIVQRVKLDQLSDKKVILLSSMALPQITDRQETILFDWEDYEVAGGLDKLPEVVATRERFETERDNFTVETSREKVEHILGCSSRQANRVLQKLRGGKPLRIPFREQIISLLADGEKRTAELIEAIEGHPKAVKNELGRLVDTGDIVKVRWGVYTLP
;
A
#
# COMPACT_ATOMS: atom_id res chain seq x y z
N MET A 1 15.13 -2.90 26.66
CA MET A 1 13.94 -2.04 26.79
C MET A 1 12.70 -2.85 26.45
N THR A 2 12.05 -3.39 27.46
CA THR A 2 10.82 -4.18 27.38
C THR A 2 9.66 -3.24 27.74
N THR A 3 8.85 -2.87 26.75
CA THR A 3 7.51 -2.25 26.89
C THR A 3 7.37 -1.09 27.89
N PRO A 4 7.61 0.17 27.48
CA PRO A 4 7.39 1.36 28.33
C PRO A 4 5.91 1.67 28.64
N PHE A 5 4.96 0.84 28.19
CA PHE A 5 3.52 1.15 28.21
C PHE A 5 2.70 0.43 29.29
N GLN A 6 3.31 -0.28 30.24
CA GLN A 6 2.53 -1.03 31.24
C GLN A 6 1.78 -0.13 32.23
N LEU A 7 2.19 1.13 32.39
CA LEU A 7 1.64 2.01 33.43
C LEU A 7 1.15 3.39 32.92
N GLY A 8 1.18 3.68 31.61
CA GLY A 8 0.77 5.00 31.09
C GLY A 8 1.83 6.07 31.36
N ASN A 9 2.24 6.75 30.29
CA ASN A 9 3.41 7.62 30.28
C ASN A 9 3.25 8.88 31.12
N VAL A 10 4.33 9.30 31.77
CA VAL A 10 4.51 10.64 32.34
C VAL A 10 5.25 11.50 31.31
N CYS A 11 4.80 12.73 31.10
CA CYS A 11 5.33 13.64 30.06
C CYS A 11 6.71 14.26 30.40
N GLU A 12 7.55 13.59 31.19
CA GLU A 12 8.89 14.05 31.56
C GLU A 12 9.97 13.01 31.26
N ASP A 13 11.20 13.51 31.23
CA ASP A 13 12.49 12.83 31.10
C ASP A 13 12.45 11.34 31.52
N PRO A 14 12.61 10.41 30.55
CA PRO A 14 12.61 8.97 30.79
C PRO A 14 13.57 8.53 31.89
N GLU A 15 14.75 9.16 32.00
CA GLU A 15 15.76 8.79 32.99
C GLU A 15 15.29 9.11 34.43
N ARG A 16 14.53 10.19 34.59
CA ARG A 16 13.96 10.61 35.88
C ARG A 16 12.80 9.71 36.30
N CYS A 17 12.00 9.25 35.35
CA CYS A 17 10.92 8.30 35.58
C CYS A 17 11.48 6.93 36.00
N ASP A 18 12.50 6.45 35.30
CA ASP A 18 13.19 5.19 35.61
C ASP A 18 13.83 5.26 37.01
N ALA A 19 14.48 6.38 37.37
CA ALA A 19 15.09 6.55 38.70
C ALA A 19 14.08 6.57 39.86
N ILE A 20 12.83 7.01 39.64
CA ILE A 20 11.76 6.97 40.66
C ILE A 20 11.18 5.56 40.75
N GLN A 21 11.01 4.88 39.62
CA GLN A 21 10.53 3.49 39.59
C GLN A 21 11.53 2.49 40.17
N GLU A 22 12.82 2.66 39.92
CA GLU A 22 13.89 1.86 40.54
C GLU A 22 13.91 2.01 42.07
N LYS A 23 13.39 3.14 42.58
CA LYS A 23 13.21 3.40 44.01
C LYS A 23 11.84 2.99 44.54
N GLY A 24 11.00 2.35 43.73
CA GLY A 24 9.68 1.84 44.10
C GLY A 24 8.58 2.91 44.19
N GLY A 25 8.80 4.12 43.67
CA GLY A 25 7.81 5.19 43.63
C GLY A 25 6.98 5.20 42.33
N ASP A 26 5.77 5.77 42.38
CA ASP A 26 4.98 6.04 41.17
C ASP A 26 5.27 7.47 40.67
N ALA A 27 5.85 7.57 39.48
CA ALA A 27 6.12 8.83 38.82
C ALA A 27 4.83 9.66 38.61
N ARG A 28 3.66 9.03 38.50
CA ARG A 28 2.35 9.72 38.38
C ARG A 28 1.88 10.38 39.68
N GLU A 29 2.30 9.86 40.83
CA GLU A 29 1.97 10.44 42.13
C GLU A 29 3.01 11.49 42.56
N THR A 30 4.23 11.40 42.02
CA THR A 30 5.37 12.21 42.46
C THR A 30 5.65 13.40 41.52
N ILE A 31 5.55 13.20 40.21
CA ILE A 31 5.91 14.21 39.19
C ILE A 31 4.67 14.94 38.69
N CYS A 32 3.63 14.21 38.27
CA CYS A 32 2.46 14.81 37.61
C CYS A 32 1.77 15.92 38.43
N PRO A 33 1.53 15.79 39.75
CA PRO A 33 0.83 16.82 40.53
C PRO A 33 1.59 18.15 40.64
N GLN A 34 2.90 18.15 40.37
CA GLN A 34 3.75 19.34 40.37
C GLN A 34 3.88 19.98 38.99
N CYS A 35 3.30 19.36 37.95
CA CYS A 35 3.33 19.89 36.59
C CYS A 35 2.50 21.19 36.47
N PRO A 36 3.04 22.27 35.86
CA PRO A 36 2.33 23.54 35.71
C PRO A 36 1.00 23.43 34.96
N VAL A 37 0.85 22.41 34.11
CA VAL A 37 -0.37 22.14 33.33
C VAL A 37 -1.20 20.98 33.88
N TYR A 38 -0.92 20.49 35.10
CA TYR A 38 -1.58 19.32 35.69
C TYR A 38 -3.11 19.40 35.71
N ASN A 39 -3.68 20.53 36.17
CA ASN A 39 -5.13 20.73 36.21
C ASN A 39 -5.75 20.73 34.81
N THR A 40 -5.08 21.42 33.86
CA THR A 40 -5.46 21.41 32.45
C THR A 40 -5.37 19.99 31.87
N CYS A 41 -4.37 19.21 32.28
CA CYS A 41 -4.13 17.84 31.86
C CYS A 41 -5.18 16.86 32.41
N GLN A 42 -5.62 17.04 33.65
CA GLN A 42 -6.72 16.26 34.26
C GLN A 42 -8.09 16.60 33.68
N GLN A 43 -8.31 17.83 33.24
CA GLN A 43 -9.59 18.26 32.69
C GLN A 43 -9.70 17.98 31.18
N ARG A 44 -8.63 18.22 30.42
CA ARG A 44 -8.64 18.19 28.95
C ARG A 44 -7.31 17.75 28.30
N GLY A 45 -6.36 17.20 29.04
CA GLY A 45 -5.10 16.67 28.49
C GLY A 45 -4.92 15.19 28.78
N PHE A 46 -3.68 14.69 28.82
CA PHE A 46 -3.37 13.26 28.89
C PHE A 46 -4.05 12.53 30.06
N LEU A 47 -4.11 13.13 31.26
CA LEU A 47 -4.67 12.49 32.45
C LEU A 47 -6.21 12.39 32.44
N SER A 48 -6.92 13.18 31.63
CA SER A 48 -8.38 13.09 31.49
C SER A 48 -8.82 11.95 30.55
N GLN A 49 -7.88 11.41 29.77
CA GLN A 49 -8.15 10.49 28.68
C GLN A 49 -8.57 9.11 29.15
N PRO A 50 -7.93 8.44 30.14
CA PRO A 50 -8.40 7.13 30.59
C PRO A 50 -9.86 7.16 31.05
N ALA A 51 -10.30 8.25 31.70
CA ALA A 51 -11.69 8.41 32.11
C ALA A 51 -12.63 8.64 30.91
N SER A 52 -12.24 9.49 29.96
CA SER A 52 -13.03 9.79 28.76
C SER A 52 -13.10 8.59 27.79
N LEU A 53 -12.01 7.85 27.65
CA LEU A 53 -11.87 6.67 26.78
C LEU A 53 -12.52 5.42 27.39
N ASN A 54 -12.50 5.28 28.72
CA ASN A 54 -13.23 4.21 29.43
C ASN A 54 -14.75 4.42 29.36
N ARG A 55 -15.23 5.67 29.40
CA ARG A 55 -16.66 5.97 29.17
C ARG A 55 -17.12 5.53 27.78
N ALA A 56 -16.30 5.76 26.76
CA ALA A 56 -16.60 5.43 25.36
C ALA A 56 -16.27 3.98 24.92
N LYS A 57 -15.88 3.08 25.85
CA LYS A 57 -15.43 1.69 25.55
C LYS A 57 -14.50 1.61 24.32
N THR A 58 -13.64 2.61 24.19
CA THR A 58 -12.80 2.86 23.01
C THR A 58 -11.68 1.83 22.95
N GLN A 59 -11.45 1.20 21.80
CA GLN A 59 -10.23 0.45 21.57
C GLN A 59 -9.25 1.31 20.77
N ILE A 60 -8.23 1.81 21.47
CA ILE A 60 -7.13 2.56 20.88
C ILE A 60 -5.98 1.61 20.60
N MET A 61 -5.57 1.50 19.34
CA MET A 61 -4.16 1.24 19.06
C MET A 61 -3.43 2.59 19.17
N ALA A 62 -2.43 2.65 20.05
CA ALA A 62 -1.81 3.84 20.63
C ALA A 62 -1.60 5.02 19.65
N LEU A 63 -2.37 6.10 19.82
CA LEU A 63 -2.16 7.37 19.11
C LEU A 63 -2.32 8.57 20.04
N PRO A 64 -1.25 8.92 20.78
CA PRO A 64 -1.22 10.14 21.56
C PRO A 64 -1.51 11.38 20.70
N GLU A 65 -0.90 11.47 19.52
CA GLU A 65 -0.75 12.69 18.70
C GLU A 65 -2.09 13.34 18.30
N ILE A 66 -3.15 12.58 18.05
CA ILE A 66 -4.51 13.09 17.75
C ILE A 66 -5.06 13.98 18.86
N PHE A 67 -4.73 13.61 20.09
CA PHE A 67 -5.23 14.27 21.29
C PHE A 67 -4.23 15.28 21.87
N PHE A 68 -2.99 15.31 21.35
CA PHE A 68 -1.92 16.20 21.83
C PHE A 68 -1.50 17.28 20.84
N ASP A 69 -1.74 17.08 19.54
CA ASP A 69 -1.50 18.10 18.55
C ASP A 69 -2.65 19.12 18.57
N PRO A 70 -2.39 20.40 18.85
CA PRO A 70 -3.40 21.45 18.80
C PRO A 70 -4.18 21.46 17.49
N GLN A 71 -3.56 21.03 16.37
CA GLN A 71 -4.16 20.94 15.05
C GLN A 71 -5.33 19.96 14.96
N TYR A 72 -5.35 18.91 15.79
CA TYR A 72 -6.40 17.87 15.76
C TYR A 72 -7.40 17.99 16.91
N THR A 73 -7.20 18.93 17.84
CA THR A 73 -8.04 19.10 19.06
C THR A 73 -9.53 19.27 18.74
N GLU A 74 -9.88 20.17 17.81
CA GLU A 74 -11.28 20.42 17.46
C GLU A 74 -11.93 19.20 16.81
N MET A 75 -11.19 18.50 15.95
CA MET A 75 -11.63 17.26 15.31
C MET A 75 -11.85 16.15 16.35
N ALA A 76 -10.93 15.99 17.30
CA ALA A 76 -11.04 15.00 18.36
C ALA A 76 -12.23 15.30 19.29
N GLU A 77 -12.43 16.57 19.67
CA GLU A 77 -13.57 16.99 20.49
C GLU A 77 -14.91 16.71 19.80
N ASP A 78 -15.03 17.03 18.51
CA ASP A 78 -16.25 16.77 17.73
C ASP A 78 -16.59 15.28 17.65
N ILE A 79 -15.58 14.44 17.44
CA ILE A 79 -15.76 12.99 17.36
C ILE A 79 -16.23 12.44 18.71
N LEU A 80 -15.64 12.92 19.81
CA LEU A 80 -15.98 12.47 21.17
C LEU A 80 -17.32 13.04 21.68
N LYS A 81 -17.70 14.27 21.30
CA LYS A 81 -18.97 14.91 21.70
C LYS A 81 -20.20 14.16 21.20
N GLN A 82 -20.09 13.42 20.11
CA GLN A 82 -21.21 12.72 19.48
C GLN A 82 -21.43 11.29 19.98
N MET A 83 -20.63 10.80 20.92
CA MET A 83 -20.69 9.41 21.40
C MET A 83 -21.55 9.26 22.67
N ASP A 84 -22.38 8.23 22.72
CA ASP A 84 -23.03 7.77 23.95
C ASP A 84 -22.19 6.69 24.68
N ASP A 85 -22.54 6.36 25.92
CA ASP A 85 -21.83 5.38 26.76
C ASP A 85 -21.92 3.90 26.23
N THR A 86 -22.58 3.69 25.09
CA THR A 86 -22.82 2.36 24.48
C THR A 86 -22.12 2.17 23.14
N GLU A 87 -21.76 3.24 22.44
CA GLU A 87 -21.01 3.22 21.18
C GLU A 87 -19.53 2.86 21.39
N ARG A 88 -19.01 1.86 20.65
CA ARG A 88 -17.56 1.64 20.58
C ARG A 88 -16.96 2.37 19.38
N LEU A 89 -15.97 3.21 19.64
CA LEU A 89 -15.09 3.80 18.62
C LEU A 89 -13.80 2.99 18.50
N CYS A 90 -13.43 2.67 17.27
CA CYS A 90 -12.16 2.04 16.91
C CYS A 90 -11.30 3.03 16.12
N ILE A 91 -10.03 3.20 16.50
CA ILE A 91 -9.10 4.12 15.83
C ILE A 91 -7.90 3.34 15.30
N ILE A 92 -7.55 3.55 14.03
CA ILE A 92 -6.43 2.88 13.35
C ILE A 92 -5.57 3.93 12.65
N ASP A 93 -4.25 3.90 12.93
CA ASP A 93 -3.27 4.78 12.30
C ASP A 93 -2.56 4.15 11.11
N ARG A 94 -2.03 5.03 10.25
CA ARG A 94 -1.02 4.75 9.22
C ARG A 94 -1.32 3.49 8.41
N THR A 95 -2.61 3.21 8.20
CA THR A 95 -3.03 2.03 7.47
C THR A 95 -3.01 2.28 5.97
N GLN A 96 -2.61 1.27 5.21
CA GLN A 96 -2.78 1.23 3.76
C GLN A 96 -4.06 0.46 3.44
N ALA A 97 -4.79 0.84 2.40
CA ALA A 97 -6.13 0.27 2.15
C ALA A 97 -6.13 -1.26 2.04
N TYR A 98 -5.11 -1.85 1.41
CA TYR A 98 -5.00 -3.30 1.29
C TYR A 98 -4.66 -4.01 2.62
N GLU A 99 -4.16 -3.30 3.64
CA GLU A 99 -3.87 -3.86 4.96
C GLU A 99 -5.12 -4.01 5.82
N LEU A 100 -6.21 -3.33 5.42
CA LEU A 100 -7.54 -3.54 5.99
C LEU A 100 -8.08 -4.94 5.65
N PHE A 101 -7.57 -5.59 4.59
CA PHE A 101 -8.04 -6.91 4.15
C PHE A 101 -7.29 -8.02 4.90
N PRO A 102 -7.92 -8.72 5.87
CA PRO A 102 -7.26 -9.77 6.63
C PRO A 102 -6.78 -10.90 5.72
N THR A 103 -5.56 -11.39 6.00
CA THR A 103 -4.99 -12.54 5.30
C THR A 103 -5.38 -13.83 6.02
N CYS A 104 -6.14 -14.70 5.35
CA CYS A 104 -6.44 -16.04 5.81
C CYS A 104 -5.45 -17.06 5.24
N ASN A 105 -5.10 -18.05 6.06
CA ASN A 105 -4.10 -19.06 5.73
C ASN A 105 -4.56 -20.47 6.10
N ILE A 106 -4.70 -21.33 5.11
CA ILE A 106 -4.96 -22.76 5.30
C ILE A 106 -3.67 -23.52 5.02
N SER A 107 -3.12 -24.19 6.02
CA SER A 107 -1.87 -24.94 5.83
C SER A 107 -2.10 -26.28 5.15
N LYS A 108 -1.15 -26.71 4.30
CA LYS A 108 -1.15 -28.05 3.70
C LYS A 108 -1.22 -29.15 4.75
N ARG A 109 -0.58 -28.92 5.89
CA ARG A 109 -0.54 -29.86 7.02
C ARG A 109 -1.95 -30.11 7.55
N ILE A 110 -2.72 -29.05 7.82
CA ILE A 110 -4.10 -29.14 8.31
C ILE A 110 -4.96 -29.91 7.30
N LEU A 111 -4.85 -29.60 6.00
CA LEU A 111 -5.62 -30.32 4.98
C LEU A 111 -5.25 -31.81 4.91
N LYS A 112 -3.97 -32.16 5.03
CA LYS A 112 -3.53 -33.56 5.08
C LYS A 112 -4.07 -34.26 6.33
N GLU A 113 -3.97 -33.62 7.49
CA GLU A 113 -4.50 -34.14 8.75
C GLU A 113 -6.01 -34.34 8.67
N TRP A 114 -6.76 -33.41 8.07
CA TRP A 114 -8.19 -33.57 7.82
C TRP A 114 -8.49 -34.72 6.87
N SER A 115 -7.76 -34.83 5.75
CA SER A 115 -7.98 -35.92 4.78
C SER A 115 -7.78 -37.32 5.37
N ILE A 116 -6.89 -37.45 6.38
CA ILE A 116 -6.58 -38.72 7.05
C ILE A 116 -7.54 -38.96 8.22
N ASN A 117 -7.66 -37.99 9.14
CA ASN A 117 -8.40 -38.18 10.39
C ASN A 117 -9.93 -38.15 10.17
N TRP A 118 -10.40 -37.52 9.09
CA TRP A 118 -11.82 -37.41 8.75
C TRP A 118 -12.15 -38.19 7.47
N HIS A 119 -11.43 -39.29 7.23
CA HIS A 119 -11.60 -40.09 6.02
C HIS A 119 -13.06 -40.56 5.85
N GLY A 120 -13.59 -40.38 4.64
CA GLY A 120 -14.97 -40.76 4.30
C GLY A 120 -16.05 -39.78 4.77
N THR A 121 -15.70 -38.72 5.53
CA THR A 121 -16.64 -37.68 5.94
C THR A 121 -16.60 -36.46 5.00
N ALA A 122 -17.54 -35.53 5.18
CA ALA A 122 -17.57 -34.27 4.43
C ALA A 122 -16.25 -33.50 4.52
N LEU A 123 -15.68 -33.31 5.73
CA LEU A 123 -14.44 -32.58 5.95
C LEU A 123 -13.22 -33.27 5.32
N GLY A 124 -13.11 -34.60 5.42
CA GLY A 124 -12.01 -35.33 4.79
C GLY A 124 -12.09 -35.28 3.27
N ASN A 125 -13.29 -35.43 2.70
CA ASN A 125 -13.52 -35.32 1.27
C ASN A 125 -13.24 -33.89 0.75
N PHE A 126 -13.69 -32.87 1.49
CA PHE A 126 -13.40 -31.46 1.19
C PHE A 126 -11.90 -31.18 1.21
N ALA A 127 -11.21 -31.62 2.27
CA ALA A 127 -9.76 -31.43 2.39
C ALA A 127 -8.98 -32.12 1.28
N LYS A 128 -9.40 -33.34 0.89
CA LYS A 128 -8.80 -34.08 -0.22
C LYS A 128 -9.04 -33.38 -1.57
N ALA A 129 -10.27 -32.93 -1.83
CA ALA A 129 -10.60 -32.20 -3.05
C ALA A 129 -9.84 -30.88 -3.14
N LEU A 130 -9.74 -30.13 -2.04
CA LEU A 130 -8.99 -28.89 -1.98
C LEU A 130 -7.49 -29.14 -2.17
N LEU A 131 -6.92 -30.20 -1.58
CA LEU A 131 -5.53 -30.62 -1.83
C LEU A 131 -5.29 -30.91 -3.31
N HIS A 132 -6.17 -31.69 -3.96
CA HIS A 132 -6.04 -31.97 -5.39
C HIS A 132 -6.17 -30.71 -6.25
N ALA A 133 -7.06 -29.79 -5.89
CA ALA A 133 -7.21 -28.52 -6.61
C ALA A 133 -5.95 -27.64 -6.53
N VAL A 134 -5.23 -27.67 -5.40
CA VAL A 134 -4.06 -26.81 -5.17
C VAL A 134 -2.71 -27.47 -5.49
N GLU A 135 -2.65 -28.79 -5.68
CA GLU A 135 -1.39 -29.53 -5.93
C GLU A 135 -0.96 -29.54 -7.41
N ILE A 136 -1.83 -29.13 -8.33
CA ILE A 136 -1.50 -29.07 -9.75
C ILE A 136 -0.65 -27.83 -10.00
N GLN A 137 0.60 -28.06 -10.43
CA GLN A 137 1.58 -27.03 -10.76
C GLN A 137 1.40 -26.56 -12.21
N ASP A 138 2.02 -25.42 -12.54
CA ASP A 138 2.15 -24.90 -13.92
C ASP A 138 0.83 -24.64 -14.66
N ILE A 139 -0.20 -24.19 -13.93
CA ILE A 139 -1.47 -23.73 -14.51
C ILE A 139 -1.64 -22.21 -14.38
N PRO A 140 -2.35 -21.55 -15.32
CA PRO A 140 -2.69 -20.14 -15.18
C PRO A 140 -3.42 -19.85 -13.86
N HIS A 141 -3.16 -18.66 -13.28
CA HIS A 141 -3.74 -18.26 -12.00
C HIS A 141 -5.26 -18.37 -11.97
N ALA A 142 -5.93 -17.87 -13.03
CA ALA A 142 -7.39 -17.94 -13.15
C ALA A 142 -7.93 -19.38 -13.06
N ASP A 143 -7.26 -20.33 -13.70
CA ASP A 143 -7.66 -21.74 -13.68
C ASP A 143 -7.44 -22.37 -12.31
N ALA A 144 -6.37 -21.99 -11.61
CA ALA A 144 -6.12 -22.42 -10.23
C ALA A 144 -7.24 -21.94 -9.30
N VAL A 145 -7.63 -20.66 -9.38
CA VAL A 145 -8.74 -20.10 -8.60
C VAL A 145 -10.06 -20.80 -8.94
N LYS A 146 -10.36 -20.97 -10.24
CA LYS A 146 -11.57 -21.64 -10.71
C LYS A 146 -11.73 -23.05 -10.13
N ARG A 147 -10.63 -23.81 -10.04
CA ARG A 147 -10.63 -25.15 -9.42
C ARG A 147 -10.96 -25.09 -7.93
N ILE A 148 -10.36 -24.15 -7.19
CA ILE A 148 -10.67 -23.95 -5.77
C ILE A 148 -12.14 -23.57 -5.60
N ARG A 149 -12.65 -22.63 -6.41
CA ARG A 149 -14.07 -22.26 -6.41
C ARG A 149 -14.97 -23.46 -6.69
N SER A 150 -14.62 -24.26 -7.70
CA SER A 150 -15.38 -25.47 -8.04
C SER A 150 -15.45 -26.47 -6.88
N VAL A 151 -14.36 -26.62 -6.12
CA VAL A 151 -14.37 -27.43 -4.89
C VAL A 151 -15.29 -26.82 -3.84
N VAL A 152 -15.20 -25.51 -3.58
CA VAL A 152 -16.09 -24.86 -2.61
C VAL A 152 -17.55 -25.05 -3.01
N THR A 153 -17.92 -24.73 -4.25
CA THR A 153 -19.29 -24.88 -4.75
C THR A 153 -19.79 -26.33 -4.70
N ALA A 154 -18.95 -27.31 -5.02
CA ALA A 154 -19.33 -28.72 -4.97
C ALA A 154 -19.67 -29.23 -3.56
N PHE A 155 -19.26 -28.52 -2.52
CA PHE A 155 -19.46 -28.88 -1.12
C PHE A 155 -20.49 -28.00 -0.39
N GLU A 156 -21.12 -27.04 -1.06
CA GLU A 156 -22.13 -26.14 -0.46
C GLU A 156 -23.31 -26.90 0.15
N TRP A 157 -23.76 -27.98 -0.48
CA TRP A 157 -24.84 -28.83 0.05
C TRP A 157 -24.46 -29.60 1.34
N GLN A 158 -23.17 -29.65 1.70
CA GLN A 158 -22.65 -30.25 2.93
C GLN A 158 -22.24 -29.22 3.99
N GLU A 159 -22.57 -27.93 3.79
CA GLU A 159 -22.16 -26.81 4.65
C GLU A 159 -22.32 -27.10 6.15
N LYS A 160 -23.51 -27.52 6.58
CA LYS A 160 -23.80 -27.76 8.01
C LYS A 160 -22.87 -28.81 8.61
N GLU A 161 -22.61 -29.88 7.87
CA GLU A 161 -21.74 -30.97 8.32
C GLU A 161 -20.26 -30.54 8.30
N LEU A 162 -19.84 -29.75 7.31
CA LEU A 162 -18.49 -29.21 7.24
C LEU A 162 -18.19 -28.27 8.41
N ILE A 163 -19.09 -27.34 8.70
CA ILE A 163 -18.94 -26.41 9.83
C ILE A 163 -18.86 -27.22 11.13
N HIS A 164 -19.78 -28.16 11.33
CA HIS A 164 -19.81 -29.02 12.52
C HIS A 164 -18.50 -29.80 12.71
N GLN A 165 -17.96 -30.39 11.64
CA GLN A 165 -16.71 -31.13 11.68
C GLN A 165 -15.47 -30.24 11.87
N MET A 166 -15.44 -29.05 11.27
CA MET A 166 -14.34 -28.08 11.45
C MET A 166 -14.27 -27.51 12.87
N CYS A 167 -15.40 -27.45 13.58
CA CYS A 167 -15.49 -27.02 14.98
C CYS A 167 -15.08 -28.11 15.99
N ARG A 168 -14.72 -29.31 15.51
CA ARG A 168 -14.28 -30.43 16.34
C ARG A 168 -12.76 -30.57 16.33
N VAL A 169 -12.21 -30.84 17.49
CA VAL A 169 -10.79 -31.09 17.73
C VAL A 169 -10.55 -32.56 18.03
N ASN A 170 -9.44 -33.10 17.52
CA ASN A 170 -8.95 -34.43 17.90
C ASN A 170 -7.95 -34.26 19.03
N VAL A 171 -8.35 -34.62 20.24
CA VAL A 171 -7.47 -34.57 21.41
C VAL A 171 -6.88 -35.96 21.67
N PRO A 172 -5.55 -36.10 21.69
CA PRO A 172 -4.92 -37.34 22.14
C PRO A 172 -5.13 -37.53 23.64
N GLY A 173 -5.45 -38.75 24.04
CA GLY A 173 -5.53 -39.14 25.44
C GLY A 173 -5.43 -40.64 25.61
N ARG A 174 -5.37 -41.08 26.86
CA ARG A 174 -5.24 -42.49 27.22
C ARG A 174 -6.24 -42.85 28.30
N VAL A 175 -6.98 -43.95 28.11
CA VAL A 175 -7.91 -44.43 29.13
C VAL A 175 -7.16 -45.23 30.17
N VAL A 176 -7.24 -44.78 31.42
CA VAL A 176 -6.57 -45.42 32.56
C VAL A 176 -7.60 -45.92 33.57
N LYS A 177 -7.22 -46.95 34.34
CA LYS A 177 -8.05 -47.52 35.40
C LYS A 177 -8.01 -46.66 36.66
N LYS A 178 -8.60 -45.47 36.57
CA LYS A 178 -8.73 -44.50 37.64
C LYS A 178 -10.21 -44.11 37.76
N GLY A 179 -10.89 -44.77 38.69
CA GLY A 179 -12.31 -44.56 38.96
C GLY A 179 -12.57 -43.47 40.00
N PHE A 180 -13.85 -43.16 40.22
CA PHE A 180 -14.30 -42.27 41.27
C PHE A 180 -15.43 -42.95 42.06
N ILE A 181 -15.33 -42.94 43.39
CA ILE A 181 -16.33 -43.43 44.33
C ILE A 181 -16.78 -42.23 45.15
N ASP A 182 -18.08 -42.01 45.23
CA ASP A 182 -18.66 -40.96 46.06
C ASP A 182 -18.40 -41.28 47.54
N GLU A 183 -17.67 -40.41 48.23
CA GLU A 183 -17.27 -40.59 49.63
C GLU A 183 -18.46 -40.57 50.60
N THR A 184 -19.58 -39.97 50.18
CA THR A 184 -20.79 -39.79 51.00
C THR A 184 -21.73 -40.98 50.88
N THR A 185 -21.85 -41.55 49.68
CA THR A 185 -22.81 -42.63 49.38
C THR A 185 -22.15 -43.99 49.19
N GLY A 186 -20.82 -44.05 49.02
CA GLY A 186 -20.07 -45.25 48.68
C GLY A 186 -20.34 -45.76 47.26
N GLU A 187 -21.12 -45.02 46.45
CA GLU A 187 -21.49 -45.42 45.11
C GLU A 187 -20.33 -45.21 44.13
N GLN A 188 -20.04 -46.22 43.32
CA GLN A 188 -19.05 -46.10 42.25
C GLN A 188 -19.65 -45.30 41.09
N LEU A 189 -19.16 -44.08 40.86
CA LEU A 189 -19.67 -43.20 39.82
C LEU A 189 -18.90 -43.32 38.49
N ALA A 190 -17.60 -43.66 38.55
CA ALA A 190 -16.77 -43.92 37.37
C ALA A 190 -15.80 -45.07 37.63
N ARG A 191 -15.55 -45.90 36.61
CA ARG A 191 -14.55 -47.00 36.67
C ARG A 191 -13.21 -46.62 36.03
N PHE A 192 -13.25 -45.67 35.10
CA PHE A 192 -12.14 -45.30 34.25
C PHE A 192 -12.11 -43.77 34.08
N SER A 193 -10.94 -43.24 33.79
CA SER A 193 -10.75 -41.86 33.40
C SER A 193 -9.88 -41.78 32.16
N ILE A 194 -9.98 -40.67 31.46
CA ILE A 194 -9.15 -40.29 30.33
C ILE A 194 -8.08 -39.33 30.87
N GLU A 195 -6.82 -39.62 30.61
CA GLU A 195 -5.72 -38.67 30.78
C GLU A 195 -5.41 -38.04 29.42
N PHE A 196 -5.48 -36.71 29.32
CA PHE A 196 -5.15 -35.99 28.10
C PHE A 196 -3.70 -35.50 28.15
N ASP A 197 -3.10 -35.35 26.96
CA ASP A 197 -1.80 -34.69 26.83
C ASP A 197 -1.90 -33.26 27.38
N GLY A 198 -1.09 -32.95 28.40
CA GLY A 198 -1.15 -31.67 29.13
C GLY A 198 -1.69 -31.76 30.56
N GLY A 199 -2.05 -32.96 31.05
CA GLY A 199 -2.37 -33.22 32.46
C GLY A 199 -3.83 -33.02 32.85
N ALA A 200 -4.67 -32.58 31.91
CA ALA A 200 -6.13 -32.60 32.09
C ALA A 200 -6.64 -34.05 32.16
N SER A 201 -7.73 -34.28 32.89
CA SER A 201 -8.37 -35.59 32.95
C SER A 201 -9.88 -35.47 33.01
N ALA A 202 -10.59 -36.49 32.51
CA ALA A 202 -12.05 -36.57 32.56
C ALA A 202 -12.50 -37.98 32.93
N TYR A 203 -13.53 -38.10 33.77
CA TYR A 203 -14.09 -39.39 34.16
C TYR A 203 -15.08 -39.93 33.13
N ILE A 204 -15.08 -41.25 32.97
CA ILE A 204 -16.06 -41.97 32.13
C ILE A 204 -17.19 -42.46 33.05
N PRO A 205 -18.39 -41.84 33.00
CA PRO A 205 -19.51 -42.23 33.86
C PRO A 205 -20.02 -43.63 33.50
N ILE A 206 -20.53 -44.37 34.49
CA ILE A 206 -21.09 -45.72 34.27
C ILE A 206 -22.42 -45.64 33.51
N ASN A 207 -23.24 -44.63 33.81
CA ASN A 207 -24.55 -44.39 33.20
C ASN A 207 -24.97 -42.90 33.32
N ASN A 208 -26.15 -42.56 32.80
CA ASN A 208 -26.66 -41.18 32.83
C ASN A 208 -26.83 -40.60 34.25
N SER A 209 -27.29 -41.40 35.21
CA SER A 209 -27.47 -40.95 36.60
C SER A 209 -26.13 -40.64 37.28
N THR A 210 -25.11 -41.49 37.07
CA THR A 210 -23.74 -41.22 37.55
C THR A 210 -23.09 -40.01 36.87
N SER A 211 -23.47 -39.70 35.62
CA SER A 211 -23.01 -38.52 34.89
C SER A 211 -23.49 -37.23 35.55
N GLU A 212 -24.76 -37.20 35.97
CA GLU A 212 -25.35 -36.04 36.64
C GLU A 212 -24.68 -35.81 37.99
N LYS A 213 -24.52 -36.87 38.80
CA LYS A 213 -23.84 -36.80 40.10
C LYS A 213 -22.38 -36.32 39.99
N LEU A 214 -21.61 -36.82 39.02
CA LEU A 214 -20.23 -36.36 38.80
C LEU A 214 -20.17 -34.88 38.41
N THR A 215 -21.16 -34.41 37.64
CA THR A 215 -21.26 -33.00 37.22
C THR A 215 -21.63 -32.11 38.41
N GLU A 216 -22.54 -32.55 39.29
CA GLU A 216 -22.91 -31.84 40.53
C GLU A 216 -21.73 -31.69 41.49
N ILE A 217 -20.84 -32.68 41.55
CA ILE A 217 -19.59 -32.65 42.34
C ILE A 217 -18.51 -31.78 41.66
N GLY A 218 -18.75 -31.28 40.44
CA GLY A 218 -17.84 -30.43 39.70
C GLY A 218 -16.69 -31.18 39.04
N LEU A 219 -16.80 -32.50 38.85
CA LEU A 219 -15.77 -33.30 38.20
C LEU A 219 -15.92 -33.29 36.67
N PRO A 220 -14.83 -33.13 35.91
CA PRO A 220 -14.85 -33.19 34.46
C PRO A 220 -15.26 -34.58 33.97
N ILE A 221 -16.22 -34.64 33.05
CA ILE A 221 -16.73 -35.91 32.50
C ILE A 221 -16.60 -35.95 30.97
N HIS A 222 -16.38 -37.16 30.44
CA HIS A 222 -16.44 -37.40 28.99
C HIS A 222 -16.95 -38.83 28.73
N ARG A 223 -17.90 -38.98 27.80
CA ARG A 223 -18.53 -40.26 27.51
C ARG A 223 -17.83 -40.96 26.35
N LEU A 224 -17.35 -42.18 26.59
CA LEU A 224 -16.84 -43.08 25.55
C LEU A 224 -17.69 -44.35 25.54
N SER A 225 -18.16 -44.74 24.36
CA SER A 225 -18.94 -45.96 24.15
C SER A 225 -18.06 -47.22 24.03
N SER A 226 -16.81 -47.06 23.57
CA SER A 226 -15.84 -48.16 23.42
C SER A 226 -14.41 -47.62 23.55
N PHE A 227 -13.54 -48.35 24.26
CA PHE A 227 -12.13 -47.99 24.42
C PHE A 227 -11.30 -49.21 24.82
N ALA A 228 -10.00 -49.18 24.50
CA ALA A 228 -9.00 -50.10 25.04
C ALA A 228 -8.25 -49.42 26.20
N LEU A 229 -7.85 -50.21 27.21
CA LEU A 229 -7.15 -49.68 28.38
C LEU A 229 -5.67 -49.47 28.09
N ASN A 230 -5.13 -48.33 28.55
CA ASN A 230 -3.74 -47.91 28.40
C ASN A 230 -3.26 -47.75 26.95
N GLU A 231 -4.17 -47.73 25.98
CA GLU A 231 -3.86 -47.42 24.59
C GLU A 231 -4.13 -45.94 24.31
N ASP A 232 -3.28 -45.35 23.46
CA ASP A 232 -3.45 -43.99 23.00
C ASP A 232 -4.67 -43.93 22.08
N ILE A 233 -5.64 -43.09 22.45
CA ILE A 233 -6.86 -42.85 21.70
C ILE A 233 -6.94 -41.39 21.26
N LYS A 234 -7.53 -41.17 20.08
CA LYS A 234 -7.90 -39.84 19.62
C LYS A 234 -9.37 -39.62 19.88
N ILE A 235 -9.68 -38.62 20.70
CA ILE A 235 -11.05 -38.30 21.10
C ILE A 235 -11.51 -37.07 20.34
N VAL A 236 -12.60 -37.21 19.59
CA VAL A 236 -13.24 -36.10 18.89
C VAL A 236 -14.14 -35.36 19.88
N MET A 237 -13.90 -34.07 20.10
CA MET A 237 -14.76 -33.22 20.92
C MET A 237 -14.85 -31.81 20.35
N SER A 238 -15.79 -31.01 20.81
CA SER A 238 -15.87 -29.59 20.44
C SER A 238 -14.77 -28.76 21.11
N MET A 239 -14.44 -27.61 20.54
CA MET A 239 -13.51 -26.65 21.17
C MET A 239 -14.00 -26.19 22.55
N ALA A 240 -15.31 -26.01 22.71
CA ALA A 240 -15.92 -25.61 23.99
C ALA A 240 -15.75 -26.68 25.07
N GLU A 241 -15.98 -27.95 24.73
CA GLU A 241 -15.74 -29.08 25.63
C GLU A 241 -14.25 -29.20 25.99
N ALA A 242 -13.34 -29.03 25.03
CA ALA A 242 -11.90 -29.08 25.30
C ALA A 242 -11.45 -27.96 26.26
N ILE A 243 -12.02 -26.76 26.15
CA ILE A 243 -11.77 -25.65 27.09
C ILE A 243 -12.37 -25.94 28.47
N GLN A 244 -13.61 -26.44 28.51
CA GLN A 244 -14.27 -26.81 29.77
C GLN A 244 -13.49 -27.88 30.53
N LEU A 245 -12.89 -28.84 29.82
CA LEU A 245 -12.03 -29.87 30.37
C LEU A 245 -10.62 -29.37 30.74
N GLY A 246 -10.33 -28.08 30.51
CA GLY A 246 -9.03 -27.49 30.80
C GLY A 246 -7.88 -27.98 29.90
N ILE A 247 -8.21 -28.66 28.80
CA ILE A 247 -7.23 -29.12 27.79
C ILE A 247 -6.67 -27.91 27.04
N PHE A 248 -7.52 -26.91 26.79
CA PHE A 248 -7.13 -25.61 26.24
C PHE A 248 -7.39 -24.49 27.26
N PRO A 249 -6.56 -23.43 27.26
CA PRO A 249 -6.73 -22.34 28.23
C PRO A 249 -8.07 -21.60 28.03
N VAL A 250 -8.74 -21.25 29.13
CA VAL A 250 -10.04 -20.53 29.17
C VAL A 250 -9.97 -19.17 28.47
N GLY A 251 -8.77 -18.57 28.42
CA GLY A 251 -8.50 -17.35 27.65
C GLY A 251 -8.63 -17.53 26.14
N THR A 252 -8.68 -18.74 25.59
CA THR A 252 -8.70 -18.94 24.14
C THR A 252 -10.00 -18.42 23.54
N VAL A 253 -11.17 -18.89 23.95
CA VAL A 253 -12.46 -18.37 23.42
C VAL A 253 -12.73 -16.94 23.88
N LYS A 254 -12.48 -16.60 25.15
CA LYS A 254 -12.68 -15.24 25.67
C LYS A 254 -11.74 -14.19 25.06
N ASN A 255 -10.53 -14.54 24.64
CA ASN A 255 -9.62 -13.63 23.94
C ASN A 255 -9.95 -13.57 22.44
N ILE A 256 -10.51 -14.62 21.86
CA ILE A 256 -11.00 -14.56 20.48
C ILE A 256 -12.28 -13.71 20.42
N GLU A 257 -13.16 -13.75 21.43
CA GLU A 257 -14.37 -12.91 21.57
C GLU A 257 -14.12 -11.45 22.01
N LYS A 258 -12.91 -11.11 22.52
CA LYS A 258 -12.60 -9.78 23.10
C LYS A 258 -11.55 -8.96 22.35
N LEU A 259 -11.25 -9.28 21.09
CA LEU A 259 -10.33 -8.51 20.26
C LEU A 259 -11.05 -7.91 19.04
N PRO A 260 -10.58 -6.77 18.50
CA PRO A 260 -11.31 -6.01 17.50
C PRO A 260 -11.29 -6.75 16.17
N THR A 261 -12.41 -6.70 15.47
CA THR A 261 -12.52 -7.07 14.06
C THR A 261 -11.62 -6.19 13.18
N ILE A 262 -10.41 -6.68 12.96
CA ILE A 262 -9.68 -6.78 11.68
C ILE A 262 -8.91 -8.12 11.70
N SER A 263 -9.66 -9.21 11.89
CA SER A 263 -9.23 -10.62 11.87
C SER A 263 -10.50 -11.46 11.77
N PRO A 264 -10.48 -12.66 11.13
CA PRO A 264 -11.63 -13.56 11.03
C PRO A 264 -12.33 -13.71 12.37
N ASP A 265 -13.65 -13.55 12.36
CA ASP A 265 -14.53 -13.78 13.51
C ASP A 265 -14.13 -15.11 14.19
N PRO A 266 -14.02 -15.15 15.54
CA PRO A 266 -13.82 -16.37 16.32
C PRO A 266 -14.53 -17.62 15.84
N ASN A 267 -15.73 -17.41 15.29
CA ASN A 267 -16.66 -18.45 14.91
C ASN A 267 -16.55 -18.84 13.44
N TRP A 268 -15.72 -18.13 12.65
CA TRP A 268 -15.56 -18.42 11.23
C TRP A 268 -14.55 -19.54 11.02
N THR A 269 -15.10 -20.73 10.83
CA THR A 269 -14.38 -21.85 10.25
C THR A 269 -13.76 -21.47 8.89
N TYR A 270 -12.78 -22.25 8.43
CA TYR A 270 -12.18 -22.04 7.10
C TYR A 270 -13.21 -22.12 5.97
N TRP A 271 -14.34 -22.81 6.17
CA TRP A 271 -15.47 -22.80 5.25
C TRP A 271 -16.10 -21.41 5.12
N HIS A 272 -16.48 -20.77 6.24
CA HIS A 272 -17.06 -19.42 6.24
C HIS A 272 -16.11 -18.41 5.58
N GLN A 273 -14.81 -18.51 5.86
CA GLN A 273 -13.80 -17.64 5.27
C GLN A 273 -13.73 -17.77 3.74
N LEU A 274 -13.76 -19.00 3.21
CA LEU A 274 -13.75 -19.27 1.77
C LEU A 274 -15.06 -18.84 1.11
N MET A 275 -16.21 -19.08 1.74
CA MET A 275 -17.51 -18.65 1.23
C MET A 275 -17.58 -17.12 1.14
N TYR A 276 -17.18 -16.43 2.20
CA TYR A 276 -17.15 -14.97 2.23
C TYR A 276 -16.13 -14.39 1.23
N PHE A 277 -14.99 -15.05 1.06
CA PHE A 277 -14.03 -14.70 0.01
C PHE A 277 -14.65 -14.81 -1.39
N PHE A 278 -15.28 -15.94 -1.72
CA PHE A 278 -15.81 -16.19 -3.06
C PHE A 278 -17.13 -15.47 -3.35
N SER A 279 -17.89 -15.09 -2.32
CA SER A 279 -19.05 -14.21 -2.46
C SER A 279 -18.62 -12.78 -2.78
N HIS A 280 -17.51 -12.32 -2.21
CA HIS A 280 -16.92 -11.05 -2.57
C HIS A 280 -16.25 -11.13 -3.94
N TYR A 281 -15.20 -11.95 -4.13
CA TYR A 281 -14.49 -12.07 -5.41
C TYR A 281 -15.22 -13.02 -6.36
N THR A 282 -16.12 -12.47 -7.15
CA THR A 282 -16.95 -13.25 -8.08
C THR A 282 -16.19 -13.75 -9.32
N ARG A 283 -15.08 -13.10 -9.67
CA ARG A 283 -14.23 -13.44 -10.83
C ARG A 283 -12.97 -14.19 -10.42
N ASP A 284 -12.49 -15.09 -11.29
CA ASP A 284 -11.33 -15.94 -10.99
C ASP A 284 -9.99 -15.32 -11.39
N ALA A 285 -9.97 -14.47 -12.42
CA ALA A 285 -8.73 -13.94 -13.01
C ALA A 285 -7.89 -13.11 -12.02
N ASP A 286 -8.56 -12.34 -11.16
CA ASP A 286 -7.92 -11.36 -10.29
C ASP A 286 -8.15 -11.65 -8.79
N ALA A 287 -8.78 -12.79 -8.46
CA ALA A 287 -9.05 -13.14 -7.07
C ALA A 287 -7.74 -13.27 -6.28
N PRO A 288 -7.60 -12.60 -5.12
CA PRO A 288 -6.38 -12.63 -4.33
C PRO A 288 -6.38 -13.91 -3.48
N ILE A 289 -6.13 -15.05 -4.12
CA ILE A 289 -5.92 -16.35 -3.48
C ILE A 289 -4.76 -17.09 -4.17
N ARG A 290 -3.77 -17.53 -3.40
CA ARG A 290 -2.58 -18.17 -3.97
C ARG A 290 -1.90 -19.11 -2.99
N TRP A 291 -1.12 -20.04 -3.52
CA TRP A 291 -0.24 -20.87 -2.70
C TRP A 291 1.05 -20.13 -2.36
N ILE A 292 1.34 -19.92 -1.08
CA ILE A 292 2.59 -19.33 -0.60
C ILE A 292 3.29 -20.35 0.31
N GLY A 293 4.38 -20.94 -0.19
CA GLY A 293 5.16 -21.94 0.54
C GLY A 293 4.40 -23.25 0.77
N LYS A 294 3.82 -23.44 1.96
CA LYS A 294 3.01 -24.63 2.34
C LYS A 294 1.59 -24.25 2.79
N LYS A 295 1.10 -23.08 2.38
CA LYS A 295 -0.18 -22.53 2.80
C LYS A 295 -0.94 -21.98 1.59
N LEU A 296 -2.24 -22.19 1.58
CA LEU A 296 -3.17 -21.45 0.73
C LEU A 296 -3.48 -20.13 1.45
N SER A 297 -3.04 -19.02 0.87
CA SER A 297 -3.22 -17.67 1.41
C SER A 297 -4.23 -16.91 0.57
N PHE A 298 -5.23 -16.30 1.20
CA PHE A 298 -6.23 -15.46 0.54
C PHE A 298 -6.56 -14.23 1.38
N TRP A 299 -6.99 -13.15 0.72
CA TRP A 299 -7.28 -11.86 1.35
C TRP A 299 -8.78 -11.60 1.31
N MET A 300 -9.40 -11.49 2.47
CA MET A 300 -10.84 -11.26 2.57
C MET A 300 -11.13 -9.76 2.71
N PRO A 301 -12.28 -9.27 2.23
CA PRO A 301 -12.70 -7.91 2.57
C PRO A 301 -12.92 -7.79 4.09
N PRO A 302 -12.68 -6.61 4.67
CA PRO A 302 -12.90 -6.40 6.10
C PRO A 302 -14.39 -6.46 6.47
N VAL A 303 -14.68 -6.96 7.67
CA VAL A 303 -16.00 -6.94 8.29
C VAL A 303 -15.91 -6.14 9.58
N LEU A 304 -16.76 -5.14 9.75
CA LEU A 304 -16.88 -4.41 11.01
C LEU A 304 -17.66 -5.25 12.02
N HIS A 305 -17.15 -5.36 13.25
CA HIS A 305 -17.91 -6.01 14.32
C HIS A 305 -19.22 -5.25 14.55
N PRO A 306 -20.35 -5.93 14.78
CA PRO A 306 -21.63 -5.29 15.12
C PRO A 306 -21.60 -4.28 16.29
N TYR A 307 -20.58 -4.33 17.16
CA TYR A 307 -20.42 -3.44 18.31
C TYR A 307 -19.58 -2.20 17.99
N VAL A 308 -18.85 -2.18 16.87
CA VAL A 308 -18.14 -1.00 16.38
C VAL A 308 -19.15 -0.14 15.65
N LYS A 309 -19.51 1.01 16.23
CA LYS A 309 -20.46 1.95 15.61
C LYS A 309 -19.74 3.04 14.82
N ARG A 310 -18.47 3.30 15.12
CA ARG A 310 -17.62 4.25 14.40
C ARG A 310 -16.20 3.70 14.27
N LEU A 311 -15.66 3.76 13.04
CA LEU A 311 -14.27 3.45 12.73
C LEU A 311 -13.59 4.73 12.23
N MET A 312 -12.54 5.14 12.92
CA MET A 312 -11.70 6.26 12.52
C MET A 312 -10.39 5.72 11.94
N LEU A 313 -10.14 6.07 10.69
CA LEU A 313 -8.92 5.72 9.97
C LEU A 313 -8.11 6.97 9.75
N MET A 314 -6.90 6.99 10.29
CA MET A 314 -5.95 8.07 10.06
C MET A 314 -4.90 7.64 9.07
N SER A 315 -4.79 8.41 8.01
CA SER A 315 -3.76 8.20 7.02
C SER A 315 -3.55 9.47 6.22
N VAL A 316 -2.29 9.74 5.93
CA VAL A 316 -1.89 10.86 5.07
C VAL A 316 -2.19 10.55 3.60
N ASN A 317 -2.42 9.27 3.25
CA ASN A 317 -2.38 8.82 1.85
C ASN A 317 -3.49 7.83 1.47
N LEU A 318 -4.49 7.66 2.32
CA LEU A 318 -5.60 6.77 2.05
C LEU A 318 -6.66 7.54 1.26
N SER A 319 -6.82 7.20 -0.02
CA SER A 319 -7.87 7.81 -0.83
C SER A 319 -9.25 7.32 -0.37
N GLU A 320 -10.24 8.20 -0.43
CA GLU A 320 -11.64 7.85 -0.19
C GLU A 320 -12.11 6.71 -1.11
N GLU A 321 -11.65 6.69 -2.37
CA GLU A 321 -12.00 5.63 -3.32
C GLU A 321 -11.62 4.24 -2.79
N HIS A 322 -10.37 4.06 -2.35
CA HIS A 322 -9.92 2.77 -1.82
C HIS A 322 -10.57 2.42 -0.47
N LEU A 323 -10.93 3.42 0.33
CA LEU A 323 -11.75 3.20 1.53
C LEU A 323 -13.12 2.63 1.17
N ARG A 324 -13.78 3.19 0.15
CA ARG A 324 -15.04 2.67 -0.38
C ARG A 324 -14.89 1.27 -0.98
N ARG A 325 -13.68 0.87 -1.40
CA ARG A 325 -13.42 -0.52 -1.81
C ARG A 325 -13.34 -1.47 -0.62
N ALA A 326 -12.71 -1.04 0.47
CA ALA A 326 -12.63 -1.83 1.70
C ALA A 326 -14.00 -1.95 2.39
N PHE A 327 -14.77 -0.86 2.42
CA PHE A 327 -16.07 -0.76 3.08
C PHE A 327 -17.14 -0.22 2.12
N PRO A 328 -17.63 -1.02 1.16
CA PRO A 328 -18.54 -0.55 0.12
C PRO A 328 -19.91 -0.12 0.65
N ASP A 329 -20.37 -0.76 1.73
CA ASP A 329 -21.72 -0.58 2.27
C ASP A 329 -21.76 0.45 3.43
N GLU A 330 -20.61 0.99 3.83
CA GLU A 330 -20.50 1.87 4.99
C GLU A 330 -20.56 3.36 4.62
N LYS A 331 -21.08 4.17 5.55
CA LYS A 331 -21.06 5.64 5.39
C LYS A 331 -19.67 6.17 5.75
N ILE A 332 -18.98 6.71 4.76
CA ILE A 332 -17.62 7.27 4.91
C ILE A 332 -17.69 8.79 4.94
N GLU A 333 -17.13 9.39 5.99
CA GLU A 333 -16.87 10.83 6.11
C GLU A 333 -15.35 11.04 6.12
N VAL A 334 -14.84 11.86 5.19
CA VAL A 334 -13.41 12.17 5.10
C VAL A 334 -13.19 13.58 5.62
N ARG A 335 -12.44 13.68 6.72
CA ARG A 335 -11.95 14.96 7.24
C ARG A 335 -10.48 15.12 6.86
N ARG A 336 -10.16 16.23 6.21
CA ARG A 336 -8.78 16.59 5.84
C ARG A 336 -8.31 17.69 6.79
N SER A 337 -7.10 17.55 7.32
CA SER A 337 -6.44 18.65 8.02
C SER A 337 -5.79 19.59 7.01
N ASP A 338 -5.76 20.88 7.36
CA ASP A 338 -5.02 21.86 6.58
C ASP A 338 -3.52 21.57 6.62
N PRO A 339 -2.79 21.78 5.51
CA PRO A 339 -1.36 21.63 5.48
C PRO A 339 -0.66 22.59 6.46
N ILE A 340 0.33 22.09 7.22
CA ILE A 340 1.15 22.93 8.10
C ILE A 340 1.95 23.93 7.26
N SER A 341 1.84 25.22 7.57
CA SER A 341 2.57 26.29 6.87
C SER A 341 4.08 26.11 6.98
N TRP A 342 4.81 26.37 5.89
CA TRP A 342 6.28 26.33 5.92
C TRP A 342 6.87 27.62 6.48
N VAL A 343 8.05 27.49 7.11
CA VAL A 343 8.84 28.65 7.53
C VAL A 343 9.27 29.44 6.30
N LYS A 344 9.17 30.77 6.40
CA LYS A 344 9.56 31.69 5.33
C LYS A 344 11.00 31.43 4.88
N GLY A 345 11.22 31.40 3.57
CA GLY A 345 12.54 31.13 2.96
C GLY A 345 12.68 29.72 2.41
N ASN A 346 11.85 28.78 2.88
CA ASN A 346 11.83 27.42 2.35
C ASN A 346 11.20 27.35 0.96
N LYS A 347 11.77 26.50 0.10
CA LYS A 347 11.27 26.27 -1.25
C LYS A 347 11.33 24.80 -1.62
N VAL A 348 10.35 24.36 -2.39
CA VAL A 348 10.40 23.07 -3.09
C VAL A 348 10.47 23.35 -4.59
N PHE A 349 11.39 22.71 -5.28
CA PHE A 349 11.49 22.75 -6.73
C PHE A 349 11.10 21.39 -7.27
N GLN A 350 10.16 21.32 -8.20
CA GLN A 350 9.75 20.06 -8.80
C GLN A 350 9.89 20.12 -10.32
N ILE A 351 10.50 19.09 -10.91
CA ILE A 351 10.58 18.97 -12.36
C ILE A 351 9.18 18.72 -12.95
N ARG A 352 8.82 19.44 -14.01
CA ARG A 352 7.51 19.31 -14.68
C ARG A 352 7.40 18.07 -15.54
N THR A 353 8.53 17.59 -16.07
CA THR A 353 8.58 16.57 -17.12
C THR A 353 9.10 15.25 -16.58
N GLY A 354 8.43 14.15 -16.91
CA GLY A 354 8.90 12.78 -16.64
C GLY A 354 8.80 12.35 -15.17
N VAL A 355 8.43 11.09 -14.91
CA VAL A 355 8.42 10.53 -13.55
C VAL A 355 9.80 9.97 -13.15
N TYR A 356 10.69 9.77 -14.12
CA TYR A 356 12.06 9.28 -13.98
C TYR A 356 12.19 8.04 -13.07
N PRO A 357 11.57 6.91 -13.45
CA PRO A 357 11.77 5.64 -12.79
C PRO A 357 13.21 5.15 -12.97
N GLN A 358 13.54 4.06 -12.28
CA GLN A 358 14.90 3.52 -12.25
C GLN A 358 15.45 3.23 -13.66
N LYS A 359 14.61 2.72 -14.57
CA LYS A 359 14.96 2.43 -15.97
C LYS A 359 15.31 3.67 -16.82
N THR A 360 14.93 4.86 -16.37
CA THR A 360 15.21 6.12 -17.06
C THR A 360 16.48 6.77 -16.53
N ILE A 361 16.80 6.55 -15.27
CA ILE A 361 18.03 7.04 -14.62
C ILE A 361 19.23 6.08 -14.84
N LEU A 362 18.96 4.78 -14.99
CA LEU A 362 19.97 3.75 -15.20
C LEU A 362 19.86 3.13 -16.59
N GLU A 363 20.99 2.68 -17.10
CA GLU A 363 21.10 1.94 -18.36
C GLU A 363 21.29 0.45 -18.08
N TYR A 364 20.52 -0.37 -18.79
CA TYR A 364 20.52 -1.83 -18.71
C TYR A 364 20.83 -2.43 -20.09
N ASN A 365 21.46 -3.60 -20.13
CA ASN A 365 21.65 -4.35 -21.37
C ASN A 365 20.37 -5.12 -21.74
N ASP A 366 20.36 -5.77 -22.91
CA ASP A 366 19.24 -6.60 -23.38
C ASP A 366 18.90 -7.77 -22.44
N ASN A 367 19.85 -8.19 -21.59
CA ASN A 367 19.66 -9.20 -20.56
C ASN A 367 19.19 -8.63 -19.22
N LEU A 368 18.86 -7.33 -19.15
CA LEU A 368 18.52 -6.58 -17.94
C LEU A 368 19.64 -6.50 -16.90
N ASP A 369 20.89 -6.76 -17.28
CA ASP A 369 22.05 -6.47 -16.45
C ASP A 369 22.32 -4.97 -16.43
N PHE A 370 22.65 -4.48 -15.25
CA PHE A 370 23.01 -3.10 -15.02
C PHE A 370 24.33 -2.74 -15.75
N ILE A 371 24.30 -1.73 -16.63
CA ILE A 371 25.49 -1.23 -17.36
C ILE A 371 26.07 0.01 -16.68
N GLY A 372 25.21 0.98 -16.33
CA GLY A 372 25.68 2.30 -15.92
C GLY A 372 24.55 3.29 -15.64
N ILE A 373 24.92 4.55 -15.40
CA ILE A 373 23.99 5.67 -15.33
C ILE A 373 23.63 6.10 -16.75
N SER A 374 22.33 6.26 -17.04
CA SER A 374 21.84 6.67 -18.37
C SER A 374 22.28 8.09 -18.72
N LYS A 375 22.10 8.50 -19.99
CA LYS A 375 22.36 9.90 -20.41
C LYS A 375 21.56 10.93 -19.61
N ILE A 376 20.30 10.63 -19.31
CA ILE A 376 19.44 11.50 -18.49
C ILE A 376 19.96 11.55 -17.06
N GLY A 377 20.30 10.40 -16.47
CA GLY A 377 20.90 10.34 -15.13
C GLY A 377 22.21 11.13 -15.07
N GLN A 378 23.11 10.96 -16.04
CA GLN A 378 24.37 11.69 -16.12
C GLN A 378 24.14 13.20 -16.21
N ARG A 379 23.17 13.65 -17.02
CA ARG A 379 22.79 15.07 -17.12
C ARG A 379 22.39 15.63 -15.76
N PHE A 380 21.56 14.92 -15.00
CA PHE A 380 21.16 15.32 -13.66
C PHE A 380 22.33 15.35 -12.67
N PHE A 381 23.11 14.26 -12.59
CA PHE A 381 24.21 14.17 -11.62
C PHE A 381 25.36 15.13 -11.92
N ASN A 382 25.63 15.44 -13.18
CA ASN A 382 26.62 16.46 -13.56
C ASN A 382 26.17 17.87 -13.12
N GLY A 383 24.88 18.20 -13.27
CA GLY A 383 24.34 19.47 -12.77
C GLY A 383 24.40 19.57 -11.24
N ILE A 384 24.01 18.50 -10.54
CA ILE A 384 24.11 18.44 -9.07
C ILE A 384 25.56 18.58 -8.61
N HIS A 385 26.50 17.91 -9.27
CA HIS A 385 27.92 18.03 -8.98
C HIS A 385 28.42 19.47 -9.15
N ALA A 386 28.00 20.14 -10.23
CA ALA A 386 28.35 21.54 -10.47
C ALA A 386 27.75 22.48 -9.39
N GLU A 387 26.53 22.23 -8.92
CA GLU A 387 25.94 22.99 -7.79
C GLU A 387 26.78 22.86 -6.52
N ILE A 388 27.15 21.62 -6.18
CA ILE A 388 27.95 21.31 -4.98
C ILE A 388 29.32 22.00 -5.05
N GLU A 389 29.92 22.12 -6.24
CA GLU A 389 31.20 22.83 -6.41
C GLU A 389 31.07 24.35 -6.36
N LYS A 390 29.94 24.88 -6.82
CA LYS A 390 29.68 26.32 -6.87
C LYS A 390 29.52 26.92 -5.47
N GLU A 391 28.88 26.21 -4.54
CA GLU A 391 28.59 26.72 -3.19
C GLU A 391 29.13 25.79 -2.09
N PRO A 392 30.44 25.86 -1.77
CA PRO A 392 31.07 24.97 -0.78
C PRO A 392 30.53 25.09 0.64
N ASN A 393 29.85 26.19 0.97
CA ASN A 393 29.29 26.44 2.31
C ASN A 393 27.88 25.87 2.49
N ILE A 394 27.24 25.41 1.42
CA ILE A 394 25.91 24.82 1.46
C ILE A 394 26.03 23.32 1.63
N LYS A 395 25.38 22.76 2.65
CA LYS A 395 25.32 21.31 2.81
C LYS A 395 24.25 20.69 1.93
N HIS A 396 24.63 19.68 1.15
CA HIS A 396 23.76 18.95 0.24
C HIS A 396 23.50 17.53 0.74
N ALA A 397 22.28 17.03 0.51
CA ALA A 397 21.93 15.63 0.68
C ALA A 397 21.37 15.08 -0.63
N ILE A 398 21.70 13.82 -0.96
CA ILE A 398 21.25 13.18 -2.21
C ILE A 398 20.53 11.86 -1.87
N ILE A 399 19.30 11.72 -2.35
CA ILE A 399 18.46 10.53 -2.17
C ILE A 399 18.05 10.01 -3.54
N THR A 400 18.43 8.77 -3.85
CA THR A 400 18.20 8.17 -5.18
C THR A 400 18.08 6.64 -5.10
N TYR A 401 18.33 5.92 -6.20
CA TYR A 401 18.35 4.46 -6.23
C TYR A 401 19.60 3.89 -5.56
N ARG A 402 19.49 2.71 -4.94
CA ARG A 402 20.62 2.03 -4.30
C ARG A 402 21.82 1.84 -5.23
N SER A 403 21.56 1.41 -6.47
CA SER A 403 22.61 1.20 -7.48
C SER A 403 23.33 2.49 -7.88
N VAL A 404 22.60 3.62 -7.89
CA VAL A 404 23.17 4.94 -8.19
C VAL A 404 23.96 5.46 -7.02
N ALA A 405 23.41 5.41 -5.80
CA ALA A 405 24.10 5.85 -4.59
C ALA A 405 25.46 5.16 -4.43
N ALA A 406 25.54 3.86 -4.77
CA ALA A 406 26.79 3.10 -4.75
C ALA A 406 27.86 3.60 -5.76
N GLN A 407 27.49 4.36 -6.79
CA GLN A 407 28.42 4.92 -7.79
C GLN A 407 28.79 6.37 -7.50
N LEU A 408 28.00 7.05 -6.69
CA LEU A 408 28.22 8.43 -6.28
C LEU A 408 29.08 8.53 -5.01
N THR A 409 29.85 7.49 -4.67
CA THR A 409 30.77 7.49 -3.51
C THR A 409 31.82 8.59 -3.58
N HIS A 410 32.10 9.14 -4.76
CA HIS A 410 32.99 10.28 -4.92
C HIS A 410 32.34 11.59 -4.46
N LEU A 411 31.02 11.75 -4.60
CA LEU A 411 30.27 12.89 -4.07
C LEU A 411 30.16 12.83 -2.56
N ASP A 412 29.94 11.64 -2.01
CA ASP A 412 29.83 11.39 -0.56
C ASP A 412 31.12 11.74 0.22
N ARG A 413 32.26 11.85 -0.48
CA ARG A 413 33.55 12.27 0.09
C ARG A 413 33.74 13.79 0.13
N LYS A 414 32.85 14.59 -0.46
CA LYS A 414 32.94 16.05 -0.43
C LYS A 414 32.45 16.58 0.92
N GLU A 415 33.17 17.53 1.51
CA GLU A 415 32.88 18.06 2.84
C GLU A 415 31.49 18.71 2.95
N ASN A 416 30.97 19.26 1.84
CA ASN A 416 29.67 19.90 1.77
C ASN A 416 28.54 18.96 1.31
N VAL A 417 28.79 17.65 1.28
CA VAL A 417 27.77 16.62 1.07
C VAL A 417 27.55 15.88 2.39
N SER A 418 26.37 16.04 2.99
CA SER A 418 26.00 15.40 4.25
C SER A 418 25.86 13.89 4.11
N PHE A 419 25.24 13.42 3.02
CA PHE A 419 25.14 12.00 2.67
C PHE A 419 24.64 11.78 1.24
N VAL A 420 24.97 10.61 0.69
CA VAL A 420 24.30 10.02 -0.47
C VAL A 420 23.67 8.68 -0.09
N THR A 421 22.35 8.56 -0.21
CA THR A 421 21.63 7.34 0.20
C THR A 421 20.55 6.92 -0.79
N SER A 422 19.99 5.74 -0.54
CA SER A 422 18.86 5.20 -1.28
C SER A 422 17.51 5.51 -0.63
N PHE A 423 16.43 5.54 -1.42
CA PHE A 423 15.05 5.69 -0.91
C PHE A 423 14.70 4.75 0.27
N ASP A 424 15.26 3.54 0.30
CA ASP A 424 14.94 2.54 1.33
C ASP A 424 15.91 2.56 2.53
N ASN A 425 16.98 3.37 2.50
CA ASN A 425 18.01 3.43 3.56
C ASN A 425 18.04 4.80 4.25
N MET A 426 16.88 5.27 4.69
CA MET A 426 16.70 6.59 5.31
C MET A 426 16.74 6.55 6.86
N ASN A 427 16.78 5.37 7.47
CA ASN A 427 16.71 5.26 8.94
C ASN A 427 18.02 5.75 9.58
N GLY A 428 17.91 6.56 10.63
CA GLY A 428 19.08 7.14 11.32
C GLY A 428 19.66 8.41 10.67
N LEU A 429 19.13 8.86 9.53
CA LEU A 429 19.65 10.04 8.82
C LEU A 429 18.93 11.36 9.17
N ASN A 430 18.03 11.37 10.16
CA ASN A 430 17.21 12.55 10.48
C ASN A 430 18.07 13.79 10.78
N THR A 431 19.09 13.65 11.64
CA THR A 431 20.01 14.75 11.95
C THR A 431 20.77 15.24 10.72
N ALA A 432 21.25 14.32 9.88
CA ALA A 432 21.98 14.69 8.66
C ALA A 432 21.08 15.38 7.61
N ILE A 433 19.80 15.00 7.54
CA ILE A 433 18.77 15.67 6.71
C ILE A 433 18.49 17.07 7.25
N GLU A 434 18.33 17.21 8.57
CA GLU A 434 18.11 18.50 9.23
C GLU A 434 19.30 19.45 9.06
N GLU A 435 20.53 18.94 8.98
CA GLU A 435 21.72 19.74 8.67
C GLU A 435 21.81 20.16 7.20
N ALA A 436 21.28 19.37 6.27
CA ALA A 436 21.35 19.67 4.84
C ALA A 436 20.50 20.90 4.49
N ASN A 437 21.10 21.87 3.81
CA ASN A 437 20.39 23.04 3.28
C ASN A 437 19.62 22.70 2.00
N VAL A 438 20.18 21.79 1.20
CA VAL A 438 19.64 21.38 -0.10
C VAL A 438 19.47 19.86 -0.11
N VAL A 439 18.25 19.38 -0.34
CA VAL A 439 17.94 17.95 -0.42
C VAL A 439 17.49 17.59 -1.84
N TRP A 440 18.31 16.81 -2.54
CA TRP A 440 18.03 16.30 -3.87
C TRP A 440 17.34 14.93 -3.78
N ILE A 441 16.15 14.81 -4.36
CA ILE A 441 15.35 13.58 -4.42
C ILE A 441 15.20 13.22 -5.90
N ILE A 442 15.89 12.15 -6.33
CA ILE A 442 16.15 11.90 -7.74
C ILE A 442 15.46 10.62 -8.20
N GLY A 443 14.44 10.79 -9.05
CA GLY A 443 13.60 9.72 -9.58
C GLY A 443 12.47 9.30 -8.63
N THR A 444 11.72 8.27 -9.03
CA THR A 444 10.66 7.68 -8.20
C THR A 444 11.10 6.37 -7.56
N PRO A 445 10.86 6.15 -6.25
CA PRO A 445 11.13 4.87 -5.60
C PRO A 445 10.51 3.71 -6.39
N THR A 446 11.19 2.57 -6.44
CA THR A 446 10.69 1.38 -7.12
C THR A 446 9.82 0.52 -6.20
N LEU A 447 8.73 0.00 -6.73
CA LEU A 447 7.93 -1.05 -6.09
C LEU A 447 8.10 -2.36 -6.85
N PRO A 448 8.28 -3.49 -6.15
CA PRO A 448 8.26 -4.78 -6.80
C PRO A 448 6.93 -5.00 -7.51
N GLN A 449 6.95 -5.44 -8.78
CA GLN A 449 5.75 -5.73 -9.56
C GLN A 449 4.80 -6.71 -8.84
N LYS A 450 5.36 -7.71 -8.14
CA LYS A 450 4.59 -8.64 -7.31
C LYS A 450 3.76 -7.94 -6.22
N THR A 451 4.27 -6.85 -5.67
CA THR A 451 3.58 -6.03 -4.66
C THR A 451 2.43 -5.26 -5.30
N ILE A 452 2.66 -4.62 -6.45
CA ILE A 452 1.62 -3.90 -7.21
C ILE A 452 0.51 -4.88 -7.62
N TRP A 453 0.89 -6.03 -8.19
CA TRP A 453 -0.04 -7.09 -8.57
C TRP A 453 -0.90 -7.53 -7.39
N LYS A 454 -0.26 -7.93 -6.27
CA LYS A 454 -0.96 -8.37 -5.07
C LYS A 454 -1.95 -7.32 -4.54
N ARG A 455 -1.50 -6.07 -4.39
CA ARG A 455 -2.32 -4.99 -3.83
C ARG A 455 -3.49 -4.64 -4.75
N SER A 456 -3.27 -4.65 -6.06
CA SER A 456 -4.31 -4.40 -7.05
C SER A 456 -5.38 -5.50 -7.04
N GLN A 457 -4.98 -6.78 -6.93
CA GLN A 457 -5.94 -7.89 -6.78
C GLN A 457 -6.77 -7.78 -5.50
N ILE A 458 -6.17 -7.33 -4.39
CA ILE A 458 -6.88 -7.15 -3.12
C ILE A 458 -7.95 -6.07 -3.24
N LEU A 459 -7.63 -4.92 -3.84
CA LEU A 459 -8.54 -3.78 -3.88
C LEU A 459 -9.56 -3.84 -5.04
N PHE A 460 -9.17 -4.43 -6.16
CA PHE A 460 -9.90 -4.35 -7.43
C PHE A 460 -10.19 -5.72 -8.06
N GLY A 461 -9.81 -6.83 -7.41
CA GLY A 461 -10.00 -8.17 -7.96
C GLY A 461 -11.46 -8.59 -8.16
N ASN A 462 -12.41 -7.84 -7.59
CA ASN A 462 -13.85 -8.04 -7.79
C ASN A 462 -14.47 -7.10 -8.84
N ASP A 463 -13.69 -6.24 -9.48
CA ASP A 463 -14.22 -5.37 -10.52
C ASP A 463 -14.68 -6.16 -11.74
N LYS A 464 -15.60 -5.60 -12.54
CA LYS A 464 -16.15 -6.26 -13.73
C LYS A 464 -15.06 -6.60 -14.75
N GLU A 465 -14.16 -5.66 -15.00
CA GLU A 465 -13.10 -5.78 -15.99
C GLU A 465 -11.80 -6.32 -15.37
N PRO A 466 -11.06 -7.21 -16.08
CA PRO A 466 -9.74 -7.67 -15.64
C PRO A 466 -8.75 -6.55 -15.40
N LEU A 467 -7.80 -6.76 -14.49
CA LEU A 467 -6.72 -5.80 -14.27
C LEU A 467 -5.71 -5.87 -15.41
N SER A 468 -5.31 -4.71 -15.93
CA SER A 468 -4.21 -4.61 -16.90
C SER A 468 -2.96 -4.00 -16.24
N TYR A 469 -1.83 -4.67 -16.40
CA TYR A 469 -0.52 -4.22 -15.90
C TYR A 469 0.35 -3.63 -17.02
N GLU A 470 -0.27 -3.31 -18.16
CA GLU A 470 0.43 -2.68 -19.28
C GLU A 470 0.85 -1.25 -18.89
N GLU A 471 2.14 -0.97 -19.05
CA GLU A 471 2.71 0.37 -18.90
C GLU A 471 2.70 1.07 -20.26
N ASP A 472 2.33 2.34 -20.28
CA ASP A 472 2.58 3.21 -21.40
C ASP A 472 4.10 3.50 -21.49
N THR A 473 4.68 3.25 -22.65
CA THR A 473 6.12 3.44 -22.88
C THR A 473 6.54 4.89 -22.90
N GLU A 474 5.63 5.83 -23.21
CA GLU A 474 5.93 7.27 -23.27
C GLU A 474 5.83 7.92 -21.89
N THR A 475 4.76 7.61 -21.15
CA THR A 475 4.48 8.23 -19.86
C THR A 475 5.02 7.44 -18.67
N GLU A 476 5.39 6.18 -18.88
CA GLU A 476 5.84 5.23 -17.86
C GLU A 476 4.82 5.03 -16.72
N GLN A 477 3.55 5.25 -17.03
CA GLN A 477 2.39 5.03 -16.15
C GLN A 477 1.64 3.77 -16.56
N TYR A 478 0.94 3.15 -15.61
CA TYR A 478 0.02 2.05 -15.94
C TYR A 478 -1.19 2.58 -16.71
N LYS A 479 -1.54 1.92 -17.82
CA LYS A 479 -2.73 2.26 -18.62
C LYS A 479 -4.03 2.05 -17.84
N ASP A 480 -4.04 1.05 -16.95
CA ASP A 480 -5.15 0.81 -16.03
C ASP A 480 -5.04 1.77 -14.83
N THR A 481 -5.98 2.71 -14.75
CA THR A 481 -6.01 3.72 -13.69
C THR A 481 -6.13 3.11 -12.29
N ARG A 482 -6.73 1.91 -12.17
CA ARG A 482 -6.81 1.19 -10.88
C ARG A 482 -5.43 0.75 -10.42
N VAL A 483 -4.65 0.16 -11.32
CA VAL A 483 -3.27 -0.27 -11.04
C VAL A 483 -2.37 0.94 -10.78
N GLN A 484 -2.51 2.00 -11.57
CA GLN A 484 -1.82 3.27 -11.36
C GLN A 484 -2.10 3.85 -9.98
N SER A 485 -3.36 3.84 -9.53
CA SER A 485 -3.74 4.35 -8.20
C SER A 485 -3.06 3.58 -7.06
N VAL A 486 -2.87 2.26 -7.20
CA VAL A 486 -2.17 1.42 -6.21
C VAL A 486 -0.67 1.75 -6.17
N TYR A 487 -0.08 1.97 -7.34
CA TYR A 487 1.31 2.41 -7.46
C TYR A 487 1.51 3.76 -6.77
N GLU A 488 0.69 4.75 -7.11
CA GLU A 488 0.76 6.10 -6.53
C GLU A 488 0.54 6.11 -5.02
N GLN A 489 -0.47 5.38 -4.52
CA GLN A 489 -0.69 5.21 -3.08
C GLN A 489 0.50 4.63 -2.31
N SER A 490 1.43 4.00 -3.01
CA SER A 490 2.59 3.37 -2.42
C SER A 490 3.86 4.24 -2.55
N ILE A 491 3.96 5.04 -3.62
CA ILE A 491 5.11 5.90 -3.91
C ILE A 491 4.98 7.31 -3.32
N ILE A 492 3.83 7.96 -3.52
CA ILE A 492 3.57 9.31 -3.00
C ILE A 492 3.86 9.41 -1.50
N PRO A 493 3.40 8.47 -0.62
CA PRO A 493 3.74 8.50 0.80
C PRO A 493 5.24 8.46 1.08
N LYS A 494 6.00 7.69 0.30
CA LYS A 494 7.44 7.54 0.51
C LYS A 494 8.14 8.86 0.21
N LEU A 495 7.80 9.49 -0.91
CA LEU A 495 8.33 10.80 -1.30
C LEU A 495 7.90 11.90 -0.31
N ALA A 496 6.61 11.98 0.02
CA ALA A 496 6.10 12.96 0.98
C ALA A 496 6.77 12.83 2.35
N ARG A 497 6.99 11.60 2.83
CA ARG A 497 7.71 11.36 4.10
C ARG A 497 9.17 11.83 4.05
N ILE A 498 9.83 11.74 2.90
CA ILE A 498 11.19 12.28 2.75
C ILE A 498 11.14 13.82 2.87
N VAL A 499 10.21 14.48 2.18
CA VAL A 499 10.04 15.94 2.28
C VAL A 499 9.71 16.38 3.71
N GLN A 500 8.82 15.66 4.40
CA GLN A 500 8.46 15.93 5.80
C GLN A 500 9.67 15.82 6.74
N ARG A 501 10.62 14.93 6.49
CA ARG A 501 11.85 14.81 7.30
C ARG A 501 12.78 16.00 7.18
N VAL A 502 12.63 16.83 6.14
CA VAL A 502 13.37 18.10 6.00
C VAL A 502 12.85 19.15 6.99
N LYS A 503 11.65 18.94 7.57
CA LYS A 503 11.04 19.82 8.58
C LYS A 503 10.90 21.27 8.09
N LEU A 504 10.34 21.44 6.89
CA LEU A 504 10.08 22.75 6.28
C LEU A 504 9.12 23.64 7.11
N ASP A 505 8.41 23.05 8.07
CA ASP A 505 7.56 23.70 9.06
C ASP A 505 8.33 24.23 10.29
N GLN A 506 9.58 23.79 10.52
CA GLN A 506 10.36 24.13 11.71
C GLN A 506 11.71 24.80 11.40
N LEU A 507 12.34 24.44 10.29
CA LEU A 507 13.67 24.92 9.89
C LEU A 507 13.54 25.93 8.76
N SER A 508 14.37 26.98 8.74
CA SER A 508 14.39 27.97 7.65
C SER A 508 15.44 27.65 6.59
N ASP A 509 15.31 28.33 5.43
CA ASP A 509 16.30 28.36 4.34
C ASP A 509 16.66 26.98 3.76
N LYS A 510 15.67 26.08 3.75
CA LYS A 510 15.76 24.74 3.15
C LYS A 510 15.25 24.75 1.72
N LYS A 511 15.97 24.08 0.83
CA LYS A 511 15.55 23.81 -0.55
C LYS A 511 15.41 22.30 -0.75
N VAL A 512 14.25 21.86 -1.23
CA VAL A 512 14.04 20.45 -1.65
C VAL A 512 13.88 20.41 -3.15
N ILE A 513 14.62 19.55 -3.83
CA ILE A 513 14.56 19.40 -5.29
C ILE A 513 14.03 18.01 -5.60
N LEU A 514 12.86 17.96 -6.25
CA LEU A 514 12.15 16.76 -6.66
C LEU A 514 12.37 16.57 -8.16
N LEU A 515 13.26 15.64 -8.54
CA LEU A 515 13.41 15.21 -9.94
C LEU A 515 12.45 14.05 -10.24
N SER A 516 11.16 14.35 -10.07
CA SER A 516 10.03 13.56 -10.54
C SER A 516 8.80 14.47 -10.67
N SER A 517 8.08 14.36 -11.79
CA SER A 517 6.81 15.06 -12.01
C SER A 517 5.62 14.49 -11.24
N MET A 518 5.84 13.47 -10.39
CA MET A 518 4.78 12.88 -9.58
C MET A 518 4.19 13.91 -8.60
N ALA A 519 2.89 14.17 -8.70
CA ALA A 519 2.21 15.09 -7.79
C ALA A 519 2.25 14.55 -6.36
N LEU A 520 2.67 15.39 -5.41
CA LEU A 520 2.64 15.10 -3.98
C LEU A 520 1.63 16.05 -3.32
N PRO A 521 0.39 15.58 -3.04
CA PRO A 521 -0.62 16.40 -2.41
C PRO A 521 -0.12 17.07 -1.13
N GLN A 522 -0.54 18.31 -0.88
CA GLN A 522 -0.09 19.16 0.23
C GLN A 522 1.39 19.56 0.20
N ILE A 523 2.12 19.26 -0.88
CA ILE A 523 3.52 19.67 -1.09
C ILE A 523 3.60 20.39 -2.44
N THR A 524 3.25 19.72 -3.53
CA THR A 524 3.46 20.22 -4.89
C THR A 524 2.36 21.17 -5.38
N ASP A 525 1.23 21.17 -4.69
CA ASP A 525 0.09 22.08 -4.87
C ASP A 525 0.23 23.41 -4.10
N ARG A 526 1.30 23.57 -3.31
CA ARG A 526 1.59 24.79 -2.56
C ARG A 526 2.17 25.90 -3.44
N GLN A 527 1.90 27.15 -3.07
CA GLN A 527 2.44 28.33 -3.78
C GLN A 527 3.97 28.45 -3.65
N GLU A 528 4.53 27.92 -2.57
CA GLU A 528 5.98 27.88 -2.32
C GLU A 528 6.71 26.84 -3.16
N THR A 529 5.96 25.96 -3.86
CA THR A 529 6.54 24.99 -4.79
C THR A 529 6.67 25.60 -6.17
N ILE A 530 7.88 25.55 -6.72
CA ILE A 530 8.24 26.08 -8.04
C ILE A 530 8.39 24.91 -9.00
N LEU A 531 7.60 24.91 -10.07
CA LEU A 531 7.67 23.92 -11.13
C LEU A 531 8.69 24.34 -12.20
N PHE A 532 9.67 23.50 -12.50
CA PHE A 532 10.75 23.85 -13.43
C PHE A 532 11.00 22.74 -14.46
N ASP A 533 11.60 23.11 -15.59
CA ASP A 533 12.22 22.16 -16.52
C ASP A 533 13.73 22.09 -16.26
N TRP A 534 14.39 20.98 -16.57
CA TRP A 534 15.83 20.88 -16.31
C TRP A 534 16.63 21.93 -17.10
N GLU A 535 16.14 22.32 -18.27
CA GLU A 535 16.66 23.42 -19.07
C GLU A 535 16.61 24.77 -18.31
N ASP A 536 15.59 25.02 -17.48
CA ASP A 536 15.53 26.23 -16.64
C ASP A 536 16.70 26.26 -15.66
N TYR A 537 17.06 25.11 -15.09
CA TYR A 537 18.21 24.98 -14.20
C TYR A 537 19.54 25.20 -14.92
N GLU A 538 19.71 24.64 -16.12
CA GLU A 538 20.89 24.85 -16.95
C GLU A 538 21.05 26.32 -17.36
N VAL A 539 19.96 27.01 -17.69
CA VAL A 539 19.96 28.45 -18.01
C VAL A 539 20.25 29.31 -16.77
N ALA A 540 19.69 28.93 -15.61
CA ALA A 540 19.92 29.64 -14.35
C ALA A 540 21.38 29.57 -13.89
N GLY A 541 22.08 28.47 -14.19
CA GLY A 541 23.44 28.22 -13.72
C GLY A 541 23.53 28.05 -12.19
N GLY A 542 22.40 27.73 -11.54
CA GLY A 542 22.33 27.34 -10.13
C GLY A 542 20.97 27.60 -9.48
N LEU A 543 20.80 27.05 -8.27
CA LEU A 543 19.52 27.07 -7.53
C LEU A 543 19.16 28.45 -6.96
N ASP A 544 20.11 29.37 -6.86
CA ASP A 544 19.90 30.75 -6.42
C ASP A 544 19.05 31.55 -7.41
N LYS A 545 19.32 31.38 -8.72
CA LYS A 545 18.66 32.11 -9.81
C LYS A 545 17.49 31.36 -10.45
N LEU A 546 17.35 30.07 -10.16
CA LEU A 546 16.28 29.24 -10.73
C LEU A 546 14.87 29.85 -10.58
N PRO A 547 14.46 30.43 -9.43
CA PRO A 547 13.16 31.08 -9.32
C PRO A 547 12.93 32.21 -10.32
N GLU A 548 13.96 33.01 -10.63
CA GLU A 548 13.85 34.14 -11.56
C GLU A 548 13.71 33.66 -13.01
N VAL A 549 14.45 32.62 -13.37
CA VAL A 549 14.36 31.98 -14.70
C VAL A 549 12.99 31.35 -14.89
N VAL A 550 12.50 30.61 -13.89
CA VAL A 550 11.15 30.01 -13.93
C VAL A 550 10.07 31.08 -14.03
N ALA A 551 10.12 32.14 -13.22
CA ALA A 551 9.16 33.22 -13.29
C ALA A 551 9.16 33.91 -14.67
N THR A 552 10.34 34.04 -15.29
CA THR A 552 10.47 34.56 -16.65
C THR A 552 9.83 33.62 -17.68
N ARG A 553 10.09 32.31 -17.59
CA ARG A 553 9.46 31.29 -18.45
C ARG A 553 7.94 31.30 -18.30
N GLU A 554 7.43 31.25 -17.08
CA GLU A 554 5.99 31.23 -16.79
C GLU A 554 5.29 32.49 -17.30
N ARG A 555 5.96 33.65 -17.22
CA ARG A 555 5.48 34.88 -17.84
C ARG A 555 5.36 34.73 -19.35
N PHE A 556 6.39 34.21 -20.04
CA PHE A 556 6.32 33.98 -21.49
C PHE A 556 5.27 32.93 -21.88
N GLU A 557 5.08 31.88 -21.08
CA GLU A 557 4.01 30.90 -21.28
C GLU A 557 2.63 31.54 -21.13
N THR A 558 2.43 32.35 -20.10
CA THR A 558 1.19 33.11 -19.90
C THR A 558 0.94 34.09 -21.05
N GLU A 559 1.97 34.81 -21.49
CA GLU A 559 1.85 35.74 -22.62
C GLU A 559 1.57 35.00 -23.95
N ARG A 560 2.12 33.80 -24.14
CA ARG A 560 1.85 32.90 -25.27
C ARG A 560 0.41 32.39 -25.27
N ASP A 561 -0.06 31.92 -24.11
CA ASP A 561 -1.40 31.33 -23.99
C ASP A 561 -2.50 32.40 -24.16
N ASN A 562 -2.14 33.68 -23.98
CA ASN A 562 -2.97 34.84 -24.26
C ASN A 562 -2.87 35.35 -25.72
N PHE A 563 -2.24 34.62 -26.64
CA PHE A 563 -2.24 35.02 -28.05
C PHE A 563 -3.64 35.03 -28.65
N THR A 564 -4.02 36.18 -29.18
CA THR A 564 -5.26 36.39 -29.93
C THR A 564 -4.97 36.61 -31.42
N VAL A 565 -6.01 36.59 -32.25
CA VAL A 565 -5.94 36.91 -33.69
C VAL A 565 -5.35 38.29 -34.00
N GLU A 566 -5.48 39.22 -33.04
CA GLU A 566 -5.01 40.60 -33.10
C GLU A 566 -3.55 40.77 -32.64
N THR A 567 -2.94 39.73 -32.08
CA THR A 567 -1.55 39.79 -31.61
C THR A 567 -0.63 40.14 -32.78
N SER A 568 0.27 41.11 -32.57
CA SER A 568 1.21 41.52 -33.62
C SER A 568 2.26 40.45 -33.89
N ARG A 569 2.77 40.40 -35.11
CA ARG A 569 3.83 39.47 -35.51
C ARG A 569 5.08 39.67 -34.66
N GLU A 570 5.46 40.92 -34.44
CA GLU A 570 6.64 41.30 -33.65
C GLU A 570 6.52 40.80 -32.21
N LYS A 571 5.30 40.83 -31.64
CA LYS A 571 5.02 40.31 -30.30
C LYS A 571 5.12 38.79 -30.25
N VAL A 572 4.64 38.08 -31.28
CA VAL A 572 4.80 36.62 -31.39
C VAL A 572 6.26 36.21 -31.59
N GLU A 573 7.03 36.94 -32.41
CA GLU A 573 8.47 36.72 -32.60
C GLU A 573 9.23 36.86 -31.29
N HIS A 574 8.93 37.93 -30.54
CA HIS A 574 9.57 38.20 -29.26
C HIS A 574 9.26 37.13 -28.21
N ILE A 575 7.98 36.79 -28.02
CA ILE A 575 7.54 35.86 -26.97
C ILE A 575 7.95 34.41 -27.27
N LEU A 576 7.92 33.99 -28.53
CA LEU A 576 8.30 32.63 -28.92
C LEU A 576 9.79 32.47 -29.28
N GLY A 577 10.55 33.57 -29.34
CA GLY A 577 11.93 33.56 -29.83
C GLY A 577 12.06 32.98 -31.24
N CYS A 578 11.06 33.22 -32.10
CA CYS A 578 10.93 32.54 -33.38
C CYS A 578 11.14 33.47 -34.58
N SER A 579 11.43 32.89 -35.75
CA SER A 579 11.56 33.66 -36.99
C SER A 579 10.21 34.26 -37.43
N SER A 580 10.26 35.33 -38.22
CA SER A 580 9.05 35.95 -38.78
C SER A 580 8.15 35.02 -39.56
N ARG A 581 8.74 34.00 -40.19
CA ARG A 581 7.98 32.97 -40.89
C ARG A 581 7.20 32.08 -39.92
N GLN A 582 7.78 31.71 -38.77
CA GLN A 582 7.12 30.92 -37.74
C GLN A 582 6.04 31.73 -37.02
N ALA A 583 6.33 33.00 -36.69
CA ALA A 583 5.35 33.89 -36.07
C ALA A 583 4.10 34.07 -36.95
N ASN A 584 4.29 34.29 -38.26
CA ASN A 584 3.18 34.37 -39.21
C ASN A 584 2.38 33.06 -39.32
N ARG A 585 3.02 31.89 -39.18
CA ARG A 585 2.33 30.59 -39.16
C ARG A 585 1.42 30.45 -37.93
N VAL A 586 1.91 30.85 -36.76
CA VAL A 586 1.12 30.85 -35.51
C VAL A 586 -0.07 31.79 -35.64
N LEU A 587 0.14 33.02 -36.11
CA LEU A 587 -0.94 34.01 -36.34
C LEU A 587 -1.95 33.54 -37.39
N GLN A 588 -1.50 32.90 -38.46
CA GLN A 588 -2.38 32.36 -39.49
C GLN A 588 -3.27 31.24 -38.93
N LYS A 589 -2.73 30.36 -38.07
CA LYS A 589 -3.50 29.32 -37.39
C LYS A 589 -4.54 29.92 -36.44
N LEU A 590 -4.18 30.96 -35.68
CA LEU A 590 -5.10 31.67 -34.78
C LEU A 590 -6.23 32.35 -35.54
N ARG A 591 -5.96 32.94 -36.71
CA ARG A 591 -6.94 33.66 -37.55
C ARG A 591 -7.91 32.76 -38.32
N GLY A 592 -7.97 31.46 -37.99
CA GLY A 592 -8.78 30.50 -38.74
C GLY A 592 -8.32 30.34 -40.20
N GLY A 593 -7.08 30.72 -40.51
CA GLY A 593 -6.49 30.46 -41.81
C GLY A 593 -6.49 28.96 -42.07
N LYS A 594 -6.92 28.56 -43.28
CA LYS A 594 -6.89 27.14 -43.70
C LYS A 594 -5.55 26.51 -43.29
N PRO A 595 -5.54 25.27 -42.76
CA PRO A 595 -4.30 24.59 -42.45
C PRO A 595 -3.37 24.69 -43.66
N LEU A 596 -2.12 25.07 -43.42
CA LEU A 596 -1.11 25.12 -44.46
C LEU A 596 -1.13 23.78 -45.20
N ARG A 597 -1.18 23.86 -46.53
CA ARG A 597 -1.07 22.78 -47.51
C ARG A 597 -0.49 21.51 -46.88
N ILE A 598 -1.26 20.40 -46.91
CA ILE A 598 -0.85 19.10 -46.38
C ILE A 598 0.62 18.85 -46.76
N PRO A 599 1.54 18.53 -45.84
CA PRO A 599 2.95 18.31 -46.17
C PRO A 599 3.10 17.31 -47.32
N PHE A 600 4.06 17.52 -48.22
CA PHE A 600 4.27 16.61 -49.35
C PHE A 600 4.46 15.15 -48.89
N ARG A 601 5.10 14.93 -47.73
CA ARG A 601 5.19 13.60 -47.10
C ARG A 601 3.83 12.94 -46.91
N GLU A 602 2.89 13.62 -46.27
CA GLU A 602 1.54 13.07 -46.01
C GLU A 602 0.75 12.87 -47.30
N GLN A 603 0.87 13.78 -48.26
CA GLN A 603 0.24 13.61 -49.57
C GLN A 603 0.81 12.41 -50.34
N ILE A 604 2.15 12.24 -50.34
CA ILE A 604 2.84 11.12 -50.99
C ILE A 604 2.44 9.80 -50.34
N ILE A 605 2.49 9.70 -49.00
CA ILE A 605 2.14 8.48 -48.27
C ILE A 605 0.67 8.10 -48.53
N SER A 606 -0.24 9.08 -48.49
CA SER A 606 -1.65 8.87 -48.79
C SER A 606 -1.87 8.34 -50.21
N LEU A 607 -1.19 8.91 -51.22
CA LEU A 607 -1.29 8.46 -52.61
C LEU A 607 -0.69 7.07 -52.85
N LEU A 608 0.29 6.67 -52.03
CA LEU A 608 0.92 5.34 -52.09
C LEU A 608 0.17 4.28 -51.27
N ALA A 609 -0.80 4.67 -50.43
CA ALA A 609 -1.64 3.73 -49.70
C ALA A 609 -2.45 2.82 -50.63
N ASP A 610 -2.80 3.32 -51.83
CA ASP A 610 -3.52 2.59 -52.87
C ASP A 610 -2.57 1.77 -53.79
N GLY A 611 -1.30 1.63 -53.43
CA GLY A 611 -0.30 0.82 -54.15
C GLY A 611 0.75 1.64 -54.92
N GLU A 612 1.42 0.99 -55.89
CA GLU A 612 2.51 1.60 -56.66
C GLU A 612 2.06 2.84 -57.45
N LYS A 613 2.83 3.95 -57.35
CA LYS A 613 2.60 5.17 -58.16
C LYS A 613 3.84 5.63 -58.89
N ARG A 614 3.64 6.22 -60.08
CA ARG A 614 4.71 6.84 -60.88
C ARG A 614 5.01 8.26 -60.40
N THR A 615 6.23 8.73 -60.62
CA THR A 615 6.62 10.13 -60.34
C THR A 615 5.69 11.13 -61.04
N ALA A 616 5.25 10.85 -62.27
CA ALA A 616 4.34 11.73 -63.00
C ALA A 616 2.97 11.82 -62.32
N GLU A 617 2.42 10.68 -61.89
CA GLU A 617 1.13 10.58 -61.18
C GLU A 617 1.18 11.33 -59.84
N LEU A 618 2.29 11.20 -59.10
CA LEU A 618 2.51 11.90 -57.84
C LEU A 618 2.66 13.42 -58.06
N ILE A 619 3.35 13.86 -59.11
CA ILE A 619 3.50 15.29 -59.43
C ILE A 619 2.18 15.91 -59.88
N GLU A 620 1.34 15.16 -60.60
CA GLU A 620 0.05 15.62 -61.08
C GLU A 620 -0.99 15.69 -59.96
N ALA A 621 -0.99 14.70 -59.05
CA ALA A 621 -1.92 14.64 -57.92
C ALA A 621 -1.55 15.56 -56.75
N ILE A 622 -0.25 15.88 -56.59
CA ILE A 622 0.21 16.75 -55.51
C ILE A 622 0.24 18.18 -56.01
N GLU A 623 -0.61 19.01 -55.41
CA GLU A 623 -0.55 20.44 -55.58
C GLU A 623 0.81 20.97 -55.08
N GLY A 624 1.78 21.19 -55.98
CA GLY A 624 3.14 21.55 -55.63
C GLY A 624 4.04 21.78 -56.84
N HIS A 625 5.19 22.44 -56.65
CA HIS A 625 6.17 22.57 -57.72
C HIS A 625 6.82 21.20 -57.99
N PRO A 626 6.89 20.70 -59.25
CA PRO A 626 7.37 19.35 -59.58
C PRO A 626 8.74 19.00 -58.99
N LYS A 627 9.66 19.99 -58.95
CA LYS A 627 10.99 19.82 -58.37
C LYS A 627 10.97 19.56 -56.86
N ALA A 628 10.03 20.16 -56.13
CA ALA A 628 9.92 19.98 -54.68
C ALA A 628 9.33 18.61 -54.33
N VAL A 629 8.36 18.13 -55.11
CA VAL A 629 7.80 16.78 -55.00
C VAL A 629 8.89 15.73 -55.27
N LYS A 630 9.71 15.92 -56.31
CA LYS A 630 10.86 15.03 -56.60
C LYS A 630 11.90 15.01 -55.48
N ASN A 631 12.22 16.16 -54.89
CA ASN A 631 13.16 16.23 -53.78
C ASN A 631 12.63 15.49 -52.55
N GLU A 632 11.34 15.65 -52.23
CA GLU A 632 10.74 14.94 -51.09
C GLU A 632 10.65 13.43 -51.34
N LEU A 633 10.36 12.98 -52.57
CA LEU A 633 10.42 11.56 -52.93
C LEU A 633 11.82 10.97 -52.73
N GLY A 634 12.87 11.72 -53.06
CA GLY A 634 14.25 11.31 -52.77
C GLY A 634 14.47 11.17 -51.27
N ARG A 635 14.10 12.19 -50.50
CA ARG A 635 14.23 12.20 -49.03
C ARG A 635 13.52 11.02 -48.37
N LEU A 636 12.29 10.69 -48.81
CA LEU A 636 11.50 9.59 -48.24
C LEU A 636 12.07 8.21 -48.58
N VAL A 637 12.71 8.06 -49.74
CA VAL A 637 13.47 6.84 -50.06
C VAL A 637 14.69 6.74 -49.15
N ASP A 638 15.42 7.84 -48.96
CA ASP A 638 16.62 7.87 -48.13
C ASP A 638 16.31 7.59 -46.65
N THR A 639 15.14 8.02 -46.15
CA THR A 639 14.69 7.73 -44.78
C THR A 639 14.00 6.37 -44.64
N GLY A 640 13.78 5.63 -45.73
CA GLY A 640 13.10 4.33 -45.72
C GLY A 640 11.58 4.41 -45.54
N ASP A 641 10.99 5.61 -45.62
CA ASP A 641 9.54 5.81 -45.50
C ASP A 641 8.77 5.27 -46.72
N ILE A 642 9.43 5.18 -47.89
CA ILE A 642 8.88 4.60 -49.13
C ILE A 642 9.97 3.80 -49.86
N VAL A 643 9.56 2.82 -50.66
CA VAL A 643 10.45 1.98 -51.46
C VAL A 643 10.37 2.34 -52.93
N LYS A 644 11.54 2.48 -53.58
CA LYS A 644 11.64 2.67 -55.02
C LYS A 644 11.76 1.31 -55.72
N VAL A 645 10.65 0.81 -56.23
CA VAL A 645 10.56 -0.52 -56.87
C VAL A 645 11.30 -0.57 -58.20
N ARG A 646 11.18 0.51 -59.00
CA ARG A 646 11.84 0.69 -60.30
C ARG A 646 11.98 2.16 -60.63
N TRP A 647 12.64 2.47 -61.74
CA TRP A 647 12.91 3.87 -62.11
C TRP A 647 11.61 4.69 -62.21
N GLY A 648 11.48 5.69 -61.34
CA GLY A 648 10.32 6.58 -61.28
C GLY A 648 9.04 5.97 -60.70
N VAL A 649 9.11 4.83 -60.00
CA VAL A 649 7.95 4.18 -59.36
C VAL A 649 8.23 3.90 -57.89
N TYR A 650 7.26 4.24 -57.03
CA TYR A 650 7.37 4.19 -55.57
C TYR A 650 6.18 3.42 -54.97
N THR A 651 6.40 2.82 -53.80
CA THR A 651 5.38 2.13 -52.97
C THR A 651 5.68 2.34 -51.49
N LEU A 652 4.71 2.09 -50.61
CA LEU A 652 4.98 1.94 -49.17
C LEU A 652 5.76 0.64 -48.89
N PRO A 653 6.60 0.59 -47.84
CA PRO A 653 7.42 -0.57 -47.49
C PRO A 653 6.65 -1.88 -47.27
#